data_AF-A0A2V2NFZ4-F1
#
_entry.id   AF-A0A2V2NFZ4-F1
#
_cell.length_a   1.000
_cell.length_b   1.000
_cell.length_c   1.000
_cell.angle_alpha   90.00
_cell.angle_beta   90.00
_cell.angle_gamma   90.00
#
_symmetry.space_group_name_H-M   'P 1'
#
loop_
_entity.id
_entity.type
_entity.pdbx_description
1 polymer ?
#
loop_
_entity_poly.entity_id
_entity_poly.type
_entity_poly.pdbx_seq_one_letter_code
_entity_poly.pdbx_strand_id
1 'polypeptide(L)'
;MVPKYEPASSIIEYLSTQYEEKSVSDISISLGMNRNLVAKYLSILLMQGRVELKSHGTMKVYRLSNRIPFFLLSRLNEGFLLGFDQFLIIKENNGELPPFFYSDTKVIGKKIQILSHLGLLNETIFHTINLALDGQGPFNHQIQSPSYWHHIKVIPIIFDDRTIGVAISINDITHIKNLELTEILWKSRYLELTEQNPDMVLHLSPDGKITSANRAYLSFHQISKRDIIGTTILPGLMIEDQKNFINLIHSLSFTNPYSEIILQSFMKNGSITWIKWNIFGSFINQNLIEVHLQGIDITKEKDLEKKNIEWKQKYQTLLKEKNIEIHEITQKLSRVTEEVKIHEYKNQIKTIEIQSLLQSTHNVILLIDNLGVVENINDGFSKTLNLPFDEIVGKNIRELLFPADVHIFDENMYLLSTRFQPFYQLELRFLDKDESFVFVELSGVPKLSPEKRKLSINCVGQIITQQKKVETELKRFTTIMGKTSDIIKIYNKDGYLEYINQAGRRLFEIPESDPINSYNMAQFIRKTSRKELNLALKIASEKGVWRGELNLISFTGRDIPVTEEIISYRDSLDESLIYLTVARDNSEKLIHFHELHRINAYHRGLLETSVDSLIFIGLDGIILDANRSIERITGYHRDELIGLKFSTYIVSPEQVEDGIMKVFNEGIVRNYSINIKHRNGQIIPVECNASIFRDEDGNIKGIFVSARDMMPT
;
A
#
# COMPACT_ATOMS: atom_id res chain seq x y z
N MET A 1 62.14 -11.88 51.49
CA MET A 1 63.05 -11.66 50.34
C MET A 1 62.24 -10.97 49.26
N VAL A 2 62.42 -9.67 49.11
CA VAL A 2 61.81 -8.88 48.02
C VAL A 2 62.45 -9.37 46.70
N PRO A 3 61.70 -9.59 45.61
CA PRO A 3 62.33 -9.90 44.33
C PRO A 3 63.32 -8.78 44.02
N LYS A 4 64.57 -9.12 43.68
CA LYS A 4 65.49 -8.17 43.07
C LYS A 4 64.85 -7.73 41.76
N TYR A 5 64.09 -6.64 41.80
CA TYR A 5 63.55 -6.01 40.60
C TYR A 5 64.73 -5.70 39.68
N GLU A 6 64.65 -6.16 38.44
CA GLU A 6 65.65 -5.80 37.43
C GLU A 6 65.72 -4.27 37.37
N PRO A 7 66.92 -3.66 37.48
CA PRO A 7 67.10 -2.22 37.45
C PRO A 7 66.41 -1.52 36.27
N ALA A 8 66.26 -2.21 35.14
CA ALA A 8 65.54 -1.72 33.96
C ALA A 8 64.02 -1.60 34.18
N SER A 9 63.40 -2.56 34.89
CA SER A 9 61.95 -2.59 35.14
C SER A 9 61.53 -1.49 36.12
N SER A 10 62.33 -1.23 37.17
CA SER A 10 62.05 -0.13 38.11
C SER A 10 62.18 1.25 37.45
N ILE A 11 63.08 1.42 36.48
CA ILE A 11 63.20 2.65 35.69
C ILE A 11 61.97 2.84 34.78
N ILE A 12 61.49 1.78 34.14
CA ILE A 12 60.26 1.81 33.32
C ILE A 12 59.04 2.17 34.17
N GLU A 13 58.87 1.51 35.31
CA GLU A 13 57.74 1.74 36.21
C GLU A 13 57.74 3.17 36.75
N TYR A 14 58.90 3.67 37.18
CA TYR A 14 59.04 5.07 37.57
C TYR A 14 58.68 6.02 36.43
N LEU A 15 59.27 5.86 35.24
CA LEU A 15 58.98 6.74 34.10
C LEU A 15 57.52 6.66 33.62
N SER A 16 56.82 5.54 33.83
CA SER A 16 55.40 5.40 33.47
C SER A 16 54.45 6.22 34.36
N THR A 17 54.91 6.59 35.56
CA THR A 17 54.14 7.39 36.55
C THR A 17 54.45 8.88 36.48
N GLN A 18 55.43 9.30 35.68
CA GLN A 18 55.85 10.69 35.57
C GLN A 18 55.29 11.32 34.29
N TYR A 19 54.64 12.47 34.41
CA TYR A 19 54.14 13.24 33.27
C TYR A 19 55.22 14.07 32.56
N GLU A 20 56.39 14.26 33.19
CA GLU A 20 57.48 15.11 32.70
C GLU A 20 58.76 14.33 32.42
N GLU A 21 59.58 14.86 31.51
CA GLU A 21 60.89 14.32 31.13
C GLU A 21 61.87 14.40 32.33
N LYS A 22 62.53 13.29 32.67
CA LYS A 22 63.40 13.21 33.85
C LYS A 22 64.87 13.03 33.47
N SER A 23 65.77 13.75 34.12
CA SER A 23 67.21 13.56 33.90
C SER A 23 67.71 12.28 34.57
N VAL A 24 68.90 11.82 34.18
CA VAL A 24 69.58 10.70 34.87
C VAL A 24 69.71 10.96 36.38
N SER A 25 69.91 12.21 36.77
CA SER A 25 70.01 12.61 38.18
C SER A 25 68.69 12.44 38.91
N ASP A 26 67.57 12.86 38.29
CA ASP A 26 66.25 12.82 38.92
C ASP A 26 65.76 11.37 39.11
N ILE A 27 66.01 10.52 38.12
CA ILE A 27 65.71 9.08 38.16
C ILE A 27 66.60 8.39 39.21
N SER A 28 67.89 8.73 39.26
CA SER A 28 68.85 8.21 40.24
C SER A 28 68.48 8.56 41.68
N ILE A 29 68.06 9.81 41.93
CA ILE A 29 67.62 10.28 43.26
C ILE A 29 66.31 9.60 43.66
N SER A 30 65.32 9.56 42.76
CA SER A 30 63.98 9.04 43.08
C SER A 30 63.97 7.53 43.33
N LEU A 31 64.81 6.78 42.61
CA LEU A 31 64.93 5.33 42.76
C LEU A 31 66.03 4.90 43.74
N GLY A 32 66.80 5.84 44.31
CA GLY A 32 67.95 5.54 45.19
C GLY A 32 69.06 4.74 44.51
N MET A 33 69.19 4.84 43.18
CA MET A 33 70.13 4.05 42.36
C MET A 33 71.38 4.85 42.00
N ASN A 34 72.52 4.17 41.81
CA ASN A 34 73.75 4.85 41.36
C ASN A 34 73.57 5.49 39.97
N ARG A 35 73.93 6.77 39.84
CA ARG A 35 73.76 7.56 38.60
C ARG A 35 74.40 6.92 37.36
N ASN A 36 75.57 6.28 37.50
CA ASN A 36 76.23 5.57 36.39
C ASN A 36 75.48 4.29 36.00
N LEU A 37 74.86 3.61 36.98
CA LEU A 37 74.05 2.43 36.75
C LEU A 37 72.75 2.80 36.02
N VAL A 38 72.07 3.87 36.46
CA VAL A 38 70.89 4.43 35.78
C VAL A 38 71.24 4.85 34.36
N ALA A 39 72.37 5.54 34.13
CA ALA A 39 72.83 5.90 32.79
C ALA A 39 73.05 4.66 31.89
N LYS A 40 73.64 3.58 32.44
CA LYS A 40 73.86 2.32 31.71
C LYS A 40 72.54 1.65 31.33
N TYR A 41 71.58 1.54 32.25
CA TYR A 41 70.29 0.92 31.96
C TYR A 41 69.39 1.80 31.09
N LEU A 42 69.42 3.13 31.24
CA LEU A 42 68.77 4.04 30.30
C LEU A 42 69.38 3.92 28.90
N SER A 43 70.68 3.71 28.77
CA SER A 43 71.30 3.43 27.47
C SER A 43 70.81 2.11 26.87
N ILE A 44 70.62 1.07 27.69
CA ILE A 44 70.05 -0.22 27.25
C ILE A 44 68.57 -0.07 26.86
N LEU A 45 67.78 0.62 27.66
CA LEU A 45 66.35 0.88 27.40
C LEU A 45 66.15 1.79 26.18
N LEU A 46 67.03 2.76 25.97
CA LEU A 46 67.12 3.58 24.77
C LEU A 46 67.49 2.71 23.55
N MET A 47 68.44 1.80 23.69
CA MET A 47 68.79 0.82 22.66
C MET A 47 67.65 -0.16 22.33
N GLN A 48 66.75 -0.42 23.30
CA GLN A 48 65.55 -1.25 23.14
C GLN A 48 64.31 -0.47 22.69
N GLY A 49 64.43 0.86 22.50
CA GLY A 49 63.30 1.71 22.09
C GLY A 49 62.21 1.89 23.15
N ARG A 50 62.46 1.51 24.40
CA ARG A 50 61.51 1.61 25.52
C ARG A 50 61.49 2.97 26.21
N VAL A 51 62.53 3.77 25.98
CA VAL A 51 62.71 5.11 26.55
C VAL A 51 63.24 6.02 25.44
N GLU A 52 62.75 7.25 25.37
CA GLU A 52 63.23 8.27 24.43
C GLU A 52 64.17 9.26 25.14
N LEU A 53 65.17 9.75 24.41
CA LEU A 53 66.13 10.75 24.88
C LEU A 53 65.87 12.10 24.19
N LYS A 54 65.71 13.17 24.97
CA LYS A 54 65.74 14.55 24.49
C LYS A 54 66.90 15.32 25.11
N SER A 55 67.50 16.21 24.33
CA SER A 55 68.57 17.08 24.77
C SER A 55 68.04 18.52 24.89
N HIS A 56 68.00 19.04 26.12
CA HIS A 56 67.71 20.44 26.41
C HIS A 56 69.03 21.15 26.78
N GLY A 57 69.66 21.80 25.81
CA GLY A 57 71.01 22.36 25.96
C GLY A 57 72.05 21.26 26.22
N THR A 58 72.76 21.34 27.34
CA THR A 58 73.73 20.32 27.78
C THR A 58 73.09 19.19 28.60
N MET A 59 71.80 19.29 28.94
CA MET A 59 71.09 18.35 29.79
C MET A 59 70.35 17.29 28.98
N LYS A 60 70.54 16.02 29.35
CA LYS A 60 69.87 14.86 28.76
C LYS A 60 68.72 14.39 29.66
N VAL A 61 67.50 14.39 29.13
CA VAL A 61 66.28 13.96 29.82
C VAL A 61 65.61 12.79 29.09
N TYR A 62 64.96 11.92 29.85
CA TYR A 62 64.42 10.65 29.39
C TYR A 62 62.93 10.55 29.72
N ARG A 63 62.14 9.95 28.82
CA ARG A 63 60.72 9.62 29.02
C ARG A 63 60.40 8.22 28.51
N LEU A 64 59.31 7.61 28.99
CA LEU A 64 58.86 6.33 28.44
C LEU A 64 58.52 6.47 26.95
N SER A 65 58.90 5.49 26.14
CA SER A 65 58.55 5.46 24.72
C SER A 65 57.10 5.02 24.56
N ASN A 66 56.30 5.83 23.87
CA ASN A 66 54.92 5.50 23.49
C ASN A 66 54.85 4.71 22.19
N ARG A 67 56.00 4.28 21.64
CA ARG A 67 56.08 3.63 20.32
C ARG A 67 55.99 2.12 20.45
N ILE A 68 55.17 1.52 19.61
CA ILE A 68 54.99 0.06 19.56
C ILE A 68 55.91 -0.51 18.47
N PRO A 69 56.69 -1.58 18.74
CA PRO A 69 57.46 -2.26 17.70
C PRO A 69 56.56 -2.73 16.54
N PHE A 70 56.90 -2.37 15.30
CA PHE A 70 56.06 -2.67 14.13
C PHE A 70 55.78 -4.18 13.97
N PHE A 71 56.77 -5.02 14.25
CA PHE A 71 56.65 -6.48 14.20
C PHE A 71 55.57 -7.06 15.13
N LEU A 72 55.28 -6.40 16.26
CA LEU A 72 54.19 -6.84 17.15
C LEU A 72 52.82 -6.48 16.56
N LEU A 73 52.70 -5.32 15.91
CA LEU A 73 51.47 -4.89 15.26
C LEU A 73 51.16 -5.71 14.01
N SER A 74 52.19 -6.04 13.22
CA SER A 74 52.01 -6.81 11.98
C SER A 74 51.52 -8.25 12.23
N ARG A 75 51.78 -8.83 13.40
CA ARG A 75 51.29 -10.16 13.79
C ARG A 75 49.88 -10.18 14.40
N LEU A 76 49.45 -9.07 15.02
CA LEU A 76 48.18 -9.01 15.76
C LEU A 76 47.04 -8.38 14.96
N ASN A 77 47.35 -7.62 13.90
CA ASN A 77 46.33 -6.87 13.16
C ASN A 77 45.72 -7.72 12.05
N GLU A 78 44.42 -8.00 12.16
CA GLU A 78 43.60 -8.52 11.07
C GLU A 78 43.12 -7.32 10.23
N GLY A 79 43.78 -7.06 9.10
CA GLY A 79 43.48 -5.92 8.21
C GLY A 79 44.73 -5.33 7.56
N PHE A 80 44.59 -4.27 6.77
CA PHE A 80 45.72 -3.64 6.06
C PHE A 80 46.57 -2.80 7.02
N LEU A 81 47.88 -3.04 7.08
CA LEU A 81 48.81 -2.28 7.92
C LEU A 81 50.05 -1.82 7.11
N LEU A 82 50.30 -0.52 7.11
CA LEU A 82 51.50 0.09 6.52
C LEU A 82 52.34 0.79 7.58
N GLY A 83 53.63 0.48 7.64
CA GLY A 83 54.61 1.18 8.47
C GLY A 83 55.33 2.25 7.65
N PHE A 84 55.22 3.50 8.08
CA PHE A 84 55.93 4.65 7.51
C PHE A 84 57.07 5.10 8.42
N ASP A 85 58.21 5.49 7.86
CA ASP A 85 59.30 6.10 8.62
C ASP A 85 59.05 7.60 8.93
N GLN A 86 60.00 8.26 9.58
CA GLN A 86 59.93 9.69 9.91
C GLN A 86 59.84 10.63 8.70
N PHE A 87 60.18 10.16 7.50
CA PHE A 87 60.02 10.90 6.24
C PHE A 87 58.72 10.53 5.51
N LEU A 88 57.84 9.78 6.19
CA LEU A 88 56.58 9.27 5.67
C LEU A 88 56.76 8.38 4.44
N ILE A 89 57.86 7.61 4.41
CA ILE A 89 58.15 6.61 3.39
C ILE A 89 57.76 5.23 3.92
N ILE A 90 57.03 4.45 3.12
CA ILE A 90 56.62 3.10 3.47
C ILE A 90 57.84 2.21 3.59
N LYS A 91 58.06 1.65 4.77
CA LYS A 91 59.20 0.81 5.07
C LYS A 91 58.82 -0.67 5.13
N GLU A 92 57.71 -0.97 5.78
CA GLU A 92 57.21 -2.32 5.96
C GLU A 92 55.68 -2.36 5.83
N ASN A 93 55.13 -3.53 5.53
CA ASN A 93 53.69 -3.82 5.55
C ASN A 93 53.46 -5.22 6.13
N ASN A 94 52.21 -5.59 6.39
CA ASN A 94 51.84 -6.92 6.88
C ASN A 94 51.48 -7.94 5.77
N GLY A 95 51.86 -7.68 4.51
CA GLY A 95 51.75 -8.66 3.40
C GLY A 95 50.40 -8.71 2.66
N GLU A 96 49.28 -8.31 3.27
CA GLU A 96 47.97 -8.26 2.61
C GLU A 96 47.68 -6.85 2.10
N LEU A 97 48.08 -6.55 0.85
CA LEU A 97 47.67 -5.33 0.17
C LEU A 97 46.28 -5.55 -0.49
N PRO A 98 45.31 -4.64 -0.33
CA PRO A 98 44.00 -4.73 -0.97
C PRO A 98 44.06 -4.77 -2.51
N PRO A 99 43.01 -5.26 -3.19
CA PRO A 99 42.91 -5.35 -4.66
C PRO A 99 43.28 -4.05 -5.40
N PHE A 100 42.97 -2.89 -4.83
CA PHE A 100 43.27 -1.57 -5.40
C PHE A 100 44.77 -1.19 -5.39
N PHE A 101 45.63 -1.93 -4.69
CA PHE A 101 47.08 -1.80 -4.77
C PHE A 101 47.74 -2.71 -5.82
N TYR A 102 46.99 -3.61 -6.48
CA TYR A 102 47.53 -4.51 -7.50
C TYR A 102 47.68 -3.81 -8.86
N SER A 103 48.78 -3.08 -9.00
CA SER A 103 49.45 -2.88 -10.28
C SER A 103 50.96 -2.91 -10.01
N ASP A 104 51.62 -4.03 -10.32
CA ASP A 104 53.07 -4.31 -10.46
C ASP A 104 54.13 -3.45 -9.72
N THR A 105 53.78 -2.77 -8.64
CA THR A 105 54.63 -1.77 -8.00
C THR A 105 54.88 -2.15 -6.56
N LYS A 106 56.16 -2.39 -6.23
CA LYS A 106 56.63 -2.43 -4.85
C LYS A 106 56.12 -1.17 -4.12
N VAL A 107 55.28 -1.36 -3.11
CA VAL A 107 54.72 -0.27 -2.29
C VAL A 107 55.76 0.25 -1.29
N ILE A 108 56.69 -0.61 -0.87
CA ILE A 108 57.86 -0.24 -0.05
C ILE A 108 58.72 0.79 -0.79
N GLY A 109 59.09 1.86 -0.11
CA GLY A 109 59.87 2.98 -0.63
C GLY A 109 59.04 4.14 -1.20
N LYS A 110 57.71 3.99 -1.29
CA LYS A 110 56.82 5.08 -1.73
C LYS A 110 56.45 5.99 -0.56
N LYS A 111 56.22 7.28 -0.85
CA LYS A 111 55.75 8.25 0.16
C LYS A 111 54.26 8.08 0.45
N ILE A 112 53.83 8.56 1.62
CA ILE A 112 52.45 8.53 2.10
C ILE A 112 51.41 9.17 1.15
N GLN A 113 51.81 10.04 0.22
CA GLN A 113 50.90 10.56 -0.81
C GLN A 113 50.27 9.46 -1.67
N ILE A 114 50.81 8.24 -1.67
CA ILE A 114 50.12 7.09 -2.26
C ILE A 114 48.81 6.75 -1.52
N LEU A 115 48.51 7.28 -0.34
CA LEU A 115 47.18 7.12 0.26
C LEU A 115 46.23 8.28 -0.12
N SER A 116 46.74 9.35 -0.73
CA SER A 116 45.93 10.51 -1.14
C SER A 116 44.98 10.17 -2.28
N HIS A 117 45.41 9.34 -3.23
CA HIS A 117 44.56 8.92 -4.36
C HIS A 117 43.35 8.07 -3.94
N LEU A 118 43.41 7.47 -2.74
CA LEU A 118 42.30 6.71 -2.15
C LEU A 118 41.30 7.60 -1.40
N GLY A 119 41.56 8.92 -1.28
CA GLY A 119 40.73 9.85 -0.50
C GLY A 119 40.79 9.58 1.02
N LEU A 120 41.80 8.84 1.48
CA LEU A 120 41.94 8.41 2.88
C LEU A 120 42.76 9.38 3.74
N LEU A 121 43.37 10.40 3.13
CA LEU A 121 44.17 11.40 3.82
C LEU A 121 43.45 12.75 3.78
N ASN A 122 43.02 13.23 4.94
CA ASN A 122 42.51 14.59 5.14
C ASN A 122 43.42 15.34 6.13
N GLU A 123 43.18 16.65 6.30
CA GLU A 123 44.00 17.48 7.21
C GLU A 123 44.03 16.94 8.65
N THR A 124 42.93 16.35 9.11
CA THR A 124 42.82 15.76 10.45
C THR A 124 43.73 14.55 10.62
N ILE A 125 43.80 13.66 9.61
CA ILE A 125 44.69 12.49 9.64
C ILE A 125 46.14 12.90 9.50
N PHE A 126 46.45 13.88 8.63
CA PHE A 126 47.81 14.41 8.56
C PHE A 126 48.26 15.01 9.89
N HIS A 127 47.36 15.73 10.58
CA HIS A 127 47.63 16.25 11.91
C HIS A 127 47.93 15.13 12.93
N THR A 128 47.11 14.08 12.97
CA THR A 128 47.34 12.95 13.89
C THR A 128 48.56 12.10 13.53
N ILE A 129 48.93 12.00 12.26
CA ILE A 129 50.19 11.39 11.81
C ILE A 129 51.38 12.18 12.35
N ASN A 130 51.38 13.51 12.26
CA ASN A 130 52.46 14.33 12.80
C ASN A 130 52.56 14.19 14.33
N LEU A 131 51.43 14.18 15.03
CA LEU A 131 51.41 13.89 16.47
C LEU A 131 51.93 12.47 16.79
N ALA A 132 51.61 11.48 15.97
CA ALA A 132 52.12 10.12 16.12
C ALA A 132 53.61 10.00 15.81
N LEU A 133 54.13 10.79 14.86
CA LEU A 133 55.56 10.92 14.63
C LEU A 133 56.28 11.50 15.85
N ASP A 134 55.64 12.36 16.64
CA ASP A 134 56.14 12.85 17.94
C ASP A 134 55.93 11.86 19.10
N GLY A 135 55.40 10.66 18.81
CA GLY A 135 55.15 9.62 19.79
C GLY A 135 53.85 9.81 20.58
N GLN A 136 52.88 10.54 20.06
CA GLN A 136 51.54 10.67 20.65
C GLN A 136 50.55 9.68 20.00
N GLY A 137 49.42 9.39 20.64
CA GLY A 137 48.44 8.42 20.14
C GLY A 137 48.53 7.05 20.83
N PRO A 138 47.83 6.01 20.31
CA PRO A 138 47.24 5.87 18.97
C PRO A 138 45.98 6.72 18.73
N PHE A 139 45.72 7.07 17.48
CA PHE A 139 44.54 7.84 17.04
C PHE A 139 43.64 6.99 16.13
N ASN A 140 42.32 7.18 16.23
CA ASN A 140 41.33 6.49 15.41
C ASN A 140 40.52 7.50 14.60
N HIS A 141 40.28 7.18 13.33
CA HIS A 141 39.49 7.99 12.40
C HIS A 141 38.52 7.10 11.63
N GLN A 142 37.33 7.63 11.32
CA GLN A 142 36.41 7.02 10.37
C GLN A 142 36.24 7.97 9.19
N ILE A 143 36.42 7.48 7.97
CA ILE A 143 36.30 8.26 6.75
C ILE A 143 35.35 7.56 5.79
N GLN A 144 34.43 8.33 5.22
CA GLN A 144 33.59 7.90 4.12
C GLN A 144 34.26 8.31 2.79
N SER A 145 34.56 7.32 1.96
CA SER A 145 34.89 7.50 0.55
C SER A 145 33.62 7.35 -0.32
N PRO A 146 33.65 7.65 -1.62
CA PRO A 146 32.44 7.66 -2.47
C PRO A 146 31.68 6.32 -2.52
N SER A 147 32.35 5.20 -2.26
CA SER A 147 31.74 3.86 -2.29
C SER A 147 31.97 3.01 -1.04
N TYR A 148 32.83 3.46 -0.11
CA TYR A 148 33.24 2.67 1.06
C TYR A 148 33.44 3.51 2.31
N TRP A 149 33.16 2.93 3.48
CA TRP A 149 33.54 3.47 4.78
C TRP A 149 34.80 2.80 5.30
N HIS A 150 35.77 3.60 5.75
CA HIS A 150 37.06 3.13 6.23
C HIS A 150 37.28 3.53 7.69
N HIS A 151 37.78 2.60 8.50
CA HIS A 151 38.29 2.86 9.83
C HIS A 151 39.82 2.87 9.79
N ILE A 152 40.41 4.02 10.08
CA ILE A 152 41.85 4.27 9.99
C ILE A 152 42.42 4.43 11.40
N LYS A 153 43.45 3.65 11.75
CA LYS A 153 44.22 3.83 12.99
C LYS A 153 45.61 4.32 12.69
N VAL A 154 46.06 5.33 13.42
CA VAL A 154 47.39 5.93 13.31
C VAL A 154 48.14 5.65 14.61
N ILE A 155 49.21 4.87 14.55
CA ILE A 155 49.89 4.32 15.72
C ILE A 155 51.37 4.72 15.67
N PRO A 156 51.93 5.34 16.73
CA PRO A 156 53.37 5.61 16.80
C PRO A 156 54.16 4.30 16.89
N ILE A 157 55.16 4.10 16.02
CA ILE A 157 55.93 2.84 15.95
C ILE A 157 57.44 3.06 15.96
N ILE A 158 58.15 1.97 16.24
CA ILE A 158 59.59 1.83 16.02
C ILE A 158 59.86 0.57 15.19
N PHE A 159 60.77 0.67 14.22
CA PHE A 159 61.21 -0.45 13.39
C PHE A 159 62.40 -1.18 14.02
N ASP A 160 62.69 -2.39 13.56
CA ASP A 160 63.78 -3.23 14.10
C ASP A 160 65.17 -2.59 13.97
N ASP A 161 65.36 -1.74 12.95
CA ASP A 161 66.57 -0.96 12.74
C ASP A 161 66.62 0.36 13.53
N ARG A 162 65.71 0.54 14.49
CA ARG A 162 65.57 1.68 15.41
C ARG A 162 65.11 2.98 14.79
N THR A 163 64.71 3.00 13.53
CA THR A 163 64.04 4.20 12.99
C THR A 163 62.65 4.35 13.60
N ILE A 164 62.28 5.59 13.94
CA ILE A 164 60.92 5.91 14.38
C ILE A 164 60.00 6.09 13.18
N GLY A 165 58.72 5.84 13.40
CA GLY A 165 57.73 5.92 12.34
C GLY A 165 56.29 5.94 12.85
N VAL A 166 55.36 5.78 11.93
CA VAL A 166 53.92 5.67 12.18
C VAL A 166 53.36 4.48 11.41
N ALA A 167 52.63 3.60 12.09
CA ALA A 167 51.81 2.59 11.45
C ALA A 167 50.42 3.15 11.16
N ILE A 168 49.92 2.91 9.94
CA ILE A 168 48.55 3.23 9.54
C ILE A 168 47.84 1.92 9.24
N SER A 169 46.80 1.62 10.01
CA SER A 169 45.87 0.52 9.75
C SER A 169 44.65 1.05 9.02
N ILE A 170 44.14 0.35 8.01
CA ILE A 170 42.94 0.74 7.26
C ILE A 170 42.02 -0.46 7.12
N ASN A 171 40.82 -0.39 7.69
CA ASN A 171 39.83 -1.46 7.63
C ASN A 171 38.56 -0.97 6.94
N ASP A 172 38.03 -1.76 6.01
CA ASP A 172 36.73 -1.52 5.40
C ASP A 172 35.61 -1.84 6.42
N ILE A 173 34.79 -0.85 6.73
CA ILE A 173 33.62 -0.94 7.62
C ILE A 173 32.31 -0.65 6.87
N THR A 174 32.32 -0.66 5.54
CA THR A 174 31.17 -0.35 4.67
C THR A 174 29.98 -1.24 4.97
N HIS A 175 30.21 -2.53 5.16
CA HIS A 175 29.14 -3.47 5.53
C HIS A 175 28.48 -3.08 6.86
N ILE A 176 29.27 -2.74 7.87
CA ILE A 176 28.78 -2.31 9.19
C ILE A 176 27.99 -0.99 9.05
N LYS A 177 28.52 -0.03 8.31
CA LYS A 177 27.85 1.27 8.08
C LYS A 177 26.58 1.15 7.26
N ASN A 178 26.54 0.26 6.27
CA ASN A 178 25.33 -0.02 5.50
C ASN A 178 24.27 -0.70 6.37
N LEU A 179 24.66 -1.60 7.29
CA LEU A 179 23.73 -2.18 8.26
C LEU A 179 23.18 -1.11 9.22
N GLU A 180 24.03 -0.23 9.77
CA GLU A 180 23.60 0.90 10.61
C GLU A 180 22.61 1.82 9.87
N LEU A 181 22.92 2.20 8.62
CA LEU A 181 22.04 3.04 7.79
C LEU A 181 20.73 2.33 7.44
N THR A 182 20.78 1.03 7.15
CA THR A 182 19.59 0.22 6.87
C THR A 182 18.70 0.12 8.11
N GLU A 183 19.29 -0.03 9.29
CA GLU A 183 18.56 -0.03 10.57
C GLU A 183 17.89 1.32 10.83
N ILE A 184 18.61 2.43 10.63
CA ILE A 184 18.05 3.79 10.75
C ILE A 184 16.90 4.00 9.76
N LEU A 185 17.09 3.64 8.49
CA LEU A 185 16.07 3.80 7.45
C LEU A 185 14.86 2.91 7.71
N TRP A 186 15.08 1.66 8.12
CA TRP A 186 14.02 0.73 8.48
C TRP A 186 13.22 1.27 9.68
N LYS A 187 13.89 1.76 10.72
CA LYS A 187 13.26 2.39 11.89
C LYS A 187 12.44 3.62 11.51
N SER A 188 12.94 4.45 10.59
CA SER A 188 12.20 5.61 10.08
C SER A 188 10.94 5.20 9.31
N ARG A 189 11.05 4.23 8.39
CA ARG A 189 9.91 3.72 7.61
C ARG A 189 8.87 3.05 8.50
N TYR A 190 9.31 2.30 9.50
CA TYR A 190 8.44 1.67 10.48
C TYR A 190 7.61 2.71 11.25
N LEU A 191 8.26 3.75 11.77
CA LEU A 191 7.58 4.85 12.47
C LEU A 191 6.57 5.55 11.56
N GLU A 192 6.92 5.81 10.30
CA GLU A 192 6.01 6.43 9.33
C GLU A 192 4.77 5.57 9.04
N LEU A 193 4.95 4.25 8.84
CA LEU A 193 3.84 3.31 8.62
C LEU A 193 2.91 3.23 9.83
N THR A 194 3.47 3.21 11.05
CA THR A 194 2.65 3.22 12.28
C THR A 194 1.88 4.53 12.44
N GLU A 195 2.47 5.68 12.11
CA GLU A 195 1.82 7.00 12.19
C GLU A 195 0.68 7.18 11.17
N GLN A 196 0.79 6.54 10.00
CA GLN A 196 -0.26 6.58 8.96
C GLN A 196 -1.34 5.50 9.11
N ASN A 197 -1.18 4.54 10.03
CA ASN A 197 -2.17 3.49 10.23
C ASN A 197 -3.50 4.09 10.72
N PRO A 198 -4.64 3.82 10.04
CA PRO A 198 -5.96 4.30 10.47
C PRO A 198 -6.44 3.67 11.79
N ASP A 199 -5.91 2.49 12.15
CA ASP A 199 -6.16 1.87 13.44
C ASP A 199 -5.29 2.50 14.53
N MET A 200 -5.75 2.39 15.77
CA MET A 200 -5.01 2.91 16.92
C MET A 200 -3.79 2.02 17.19
N VAL A 201 -2.59 2.58 17.12
CA VAL A 201 -1.34 1.86 17.38
C VAL A 201 -0.60 2.46 18.56
N LEU A 202 -0.21 1.61 19.50
CA LEU A 202 0.60 1.96 20.66
C LEU A 202 1.78 1.00 20.81
N HIS A 203 2.87 1.54 21.32
CA HIS A 203 4.03 0.80 21.76
C HIS A 203 4.20 0.95 23.25
N LEU A 204 4.49 -0.14 23.93
CA LEU A 204 4.79 -0.18 25.34
C LEU A 204 6.17 -0.79 25.59
N SER A 205 6.83 -0.30 26.63
CA SER A 205 7.97 -0.99 27.23
C SER A 205 7.53 -2.26 27.96
N PRO A 206 8.46 -3.17 28.33
CA PRO A 206 8.14 -4.42 29.03
C PRO A 206 7.48 -4.22 30.41
N ASP A 207 7.69 -3.06 31.04
CA ASP A 207 7.02 -2.65 32.29
C ASP A 207 5.66 -1.96 32.06
N GLY A 208 5.16 -1.96 30.81
CA GLY A 208 3.82 -1.48 30.46
C GLY A 208 3.69 0.04 30.30
N LYS A 209 4.80 0.79 30.18
CA LYS A 209 4.75 2.24 29.92
C LYS A 209 4.64 2.52 28.43
N ILE A 210 3.82 3.50 28.07
CA ILE A 210 3.63 3.90 26.67
C ILE A 210 4.87 4.60 26.15
N THR A 211 5.54 4.02 25.17
CA THR A 211 6.75 4.56 24.51
C THR A 211 6.42 5.29 23.23
N SER A 212 5.33 4.91 22.55
CA SER A 212 4.83 5.59 21.34
C SER A 212 3.32 5.42 21.18
N ALA A 213 2.70 6.38 20.51
CA ALA A 213 1.29 6.38 20.13
C ALA A 213 1.15 7.05 18.76
N ASN A 214 0.41 6.42 17.84
CA ASN A 214 0.19 6.96 16.51
C ASN A 214 -0.92 8.04 16.48
N ARG A 215 -0.99 8.79 15.36
CA ARG A 215 -1.99 9.84 15.15
C ARG A 215 -3.43 9.34 15.36
N ALA A 216 -3.78 8.15 14.88
CA ALA A 216 -5.14 7.61 15.02
C ALA A 216 -5.54 7.48 16.49
N TYR A 217 -4.68 6.92 17.35
CA TYR A 217 -4.92 6.83 18.79
C TYR A 217 -5.09 8.22 19.45
N LEU A 218 -4.18 9.15 19.15
CA LEU A 218 -4.19 10.49 19.74
C LEU A 218 -5.46 11.29 19.35
N SER A 219 -5.83 11.22 18.06
CA SER A 219 -7.03 11.87 17.54
C SER A 219 -8.30 11.23 18.08
N PHE A 220 -8.36 9.90 18.19
CA PHE A 220 -9.51 9.18 18.72
C PHE A 220 -9.77 9.56 20.17
N HIS A 221 -8.77 9.49 21.04
CA HIS A 221 -8.93 9.80 22.47
C HIS A 221 -8.87 11.31 22.80
N GLN A 222 -8.54 12.17 21.83
CA GLN A 222 -8.37 13.62 21.99
C GLN A 222 -7.36 13.97 23.09
N ILE A 223 -6.17 13.37 23.01
CA ILE A 223 -5.09 13.50 23.99
C ILE A 223 -3.80 13.86 23.26
N SER A 224 -2.96 14.67 23.91
CA SER A 224 -1.68 15.04 23.33
C SER A 224 -0.63 13.95 23.55
N LYS A 225 0.29 13.80 22.59
CA LYS A 225 1.41 12.85 22.71
C LYS A 225 2.23 13.09 23.99
N ARG A 226 2.38 14.34 24.43
CA ARG A 226 3.15 14.67 25.65
C ARG A 226 2.51 14.17 26.94
N ASP A 227 1.18 14.05 26.98
CA ASP A 227 0.46 13.66 28.19
C ASP A 227 0.41 12.14 28.38
N ILE A 228 0.64 11.37 27.31
CA ILE A 228 0.46 9.92 27.31
C ILE A 228 1.78 9.13 27.35
N ILE A 229 2.84 9.64 26.73
CA ILE A 229 4.15 8.97 26.74
C ILE A 229 4.70 8.88 28.17
N GLY A 230 5.14 7.68 28.56
CA GLY A 230 5.69 7.35 29.87
C GLY A 230 4.66 6.92 30.91
N THR A 231 3.37 7.02 30.61
CA THR A 231 2.28 6.56 31.49
C THR A 231 2.00 5.07 31.28
N THR A 232 1.49 4.39 32.31
CA THR A 232 1.06 2.97 32.24
C THR A 232 -0.46 2.81 32.07
N ILE A 233 -1.18 3.92 32.02
CA ILE A 233 -2.64 3.95 32.03
C ILE A 233 -3.12 4.30 30.63
N LEU A 234 -3.91 3.42 30.03
CA LEU A 234 -4.64 3.77 28.81
C LEU A 234 -5.84 4.67 29.17
N PRO A 235 -5.93 5.90 28.63
CA PRO A 235 -7.05 6.80 28.85
C PRO A 235 -8.40 6.17 28.57
N GLY A 236 -9.33 6.36 29.50
CA GLY A 236 -10.69 5.87 29.37
C GLY A 236 -10.92 4.44 29.84
N LEU A 237 -9.89 3.66 30.19
CA LEU A 237 -10.09 2.33 30.78
C LEU A 237 -10.46 2.39 32.27
N MET A 238 -11.35 1.50 32.72
CA MET A 238 -11.63 1.31 34.14
C MET A 238 -10.41 0.73 34.89
N ILE A 239 -10.31 1.00 36.19
CA ILE A 239 -9.18 0.56 37.04
C ILE A 239 -9.05 -0.97 37.05
N GLU A 240 -10.15 -1.72 37.01
CA GLU A 240 -10.12 -3.19 36.95
C GLU A 240 -9.60 -3.70 35.59
N ASP A 241 -10.02 -3.05 34.51
CA ASP A 241 -9.58 -3.38 33.15
C ASP A 241 -8.10 -3.05 32.93
N GLN A 242 -7.59 -2.00 33.57
CA GLN A 242 -6.14 -1.69 33.57
C GLN A 242 -5.32 -2.80 34.21
N LYS A 243 -5.79 -3.38 35.33
CA LYS A 243 -5.11 -4.53 35.98
C LYS A 243 -5.15 -5.77 35.10
N ASN A 244 -6.29 -6.06 34.49
CA ASN A 244 -6.44 -7.19 33.58
C ASN A 244 -5.52 -7.04 32.36
N PHE A 245 -5.41 -5.83 31.82
CA PHE A 245 -4.54 -5.50 30.71
C PHE A 245 -3.05 -5.70 31.04
N ILE A 246 -2.61 -5.22 32.21
CA ILE A 246 -1.22 -5.42 32.68
C ILE A 246 -0.92 -6.92 32.89
N ASN A 247 -1.83 -7.66 33.52
CA ASN A 247 -1.67 -9.10 33.71
C ASN A 247 -1.59 -9.86 32.37
N LEU A 248 -2.34 -9.42 31.36
CA LEU A 248 -2.30 -10.00 30.02
C LEU A 248 -0.97 -9.71 29.31
N ILE A 249 -0.38 -8.52 29.50
CA ILE A 249 0.96 -8.22 29.02
C ILE A 249 2.00 -9.15 29.68
N HIS A 250 1.88 -9.37 30.99
CA HIS A 250 2.78 -10.27 31.72
C HIS A 250 2.62 -11.75 31.36
N SER A 251 1.49 -12.15 30.76
CA SER A 251 1.27 -13.54 30.33
C SER A 251 1.85 -13.84 28.93
N LEU A 252 2.27 -12.81 28.18
CA LEU A 252 2.94 -12.98 26.89
C LEU A 252 4.27 -13.71 27.07
N SER A 253 4.52 -14.67 26.19
CA SER A 253 5.76 -15.44 26.18
C SER A 253 6.25 -15.64 24.75
N PHE A 254 7.51 -16.03 24.58
CA PHE A 254 8.04 -16.35 23.24
C PHE A 254 7.21 -17.43 22.52
N THR A 255 6.62 -18.38 23.26
CA THR A 255 5.74 -19.43 22.72
C THR A 255 4.31 -18.97 22.49
N ASN A 256 3.87 -17.89 23.14
CA ASN A 256 2.55 -17.29 22.93
C ASN A 256 2.68 -15.75 22.94
N PRO A 257 3.17 -15.17 21.82
CA PRO A 257 3.47 -13.73 21.75
C PRO A 257 2.24 -12.89 21.42
N TYR A 258 1.06 -13.50 21.23
CA TYR A 258 -0.16 -12.80 20.82
C TYR A 258 -1.28 -13.01 21.85
N SER A 259 -2.08 -11.96 22.06
CA SER A 259 -3.33 -12.03 22.82
C SER A 259 -4.32 -10.99 22.31
N GLU A 260 -5.60 -11.21 22.58
CA GLU A 260 -6.66 -10.26 22.28
C GLU A 260 -7.52 -9.99 23.52
N ILE A 261 -8.00 -8.75 23.64
CA ILE A 261 -8.94 -8.36 24.69
C ILE A 261 -9.87 -7.28 24.17
N ILE A 262 -11.14 -7.33 24.59
CA ILE A 262 -12.14 -6.31 24.28
C ILE A 262 -12.41 -5.54 25.56
N LEU A 263 -12.20 -4.23 25.52
CA LEU A 263 -12.36 -3.36 26.68
C LEU A 263 -13.29 -2.19 26.35
N GLN A 264 -14.00 -1.71 27.38
CA GLN A 264 -14.76 -0.46 27.27
C GLN A 264 -13.86 0.72 27.59
N SER A 265 -13.91 1.74 26.74
CA SER A 265 -13.21 3.00 26.91
C SER A 265 -14.21 4.15 27.07
N PHE A 266 -14.04 4.92 28.14
CA PHE A 266 -14.80 6.13 28.41
C PHE A 266 -14.13 7.33 27.72
N MET A 267 -14.82 7.91 26.76
CA MET A 267 -14.36 9.07 26.00
C MET A 267 -14.59 10.37 26.80
N LYS A 268 -13.78 11.41 26.55
CA LYS A 268 -13.91 12.72 27.23
C LYS A 268 -15.27 13.39 27.06
N ASN A 269 -15.98 13.09 25.96
CA ASN A 269 -17.32 13.58 25.68
C ASN A 269 -18.44 12.81 26.44
N GLY A 270 -18.08 11.85 27.29
CA GLY A 270 -19.02 11.04 28.08
C GLY A 270 -19.58 9.81 27.35
N SER A 271 -19.20 9.56 26.09
CA SER A 271 -19.60 8.34 25.37
C SER A 271 -18.75 7.12 25.74
N ILE A 272 -19.34 5.93 25.65
CA ILE A 272 -18.66 4.65 25.87
C ILE A 272 -18.37 4.04 24.51
N THR A 273 -17.11 3.68 24.27
CA THR A 273 -16.68 2.95 23.08
C THR A 273 -16.13 1.59 23.44
N TRP A 274 -16.37 0.59 22.59
CA TRP A 274 -15.80 -0.73 22.72
C TRP A 274 -14.59 -0.84 21.80
N ILE A 275 -13.42 -1.12 22.37
CA ILE A 275 -12.19 -1.25 21.61
C ILE A 275 -11.69 -2.68 21.73
N LYS A 276 -11.50 -3.33 20.58
CA LYS A 276 -10.78 -4.60 20.50
C LYS A 276 -9.29 -4.30 20.40
N TRP A 277 -8.52 -4.76 21.38
CA TRP A 277 -7.07 -4.66 21.43
C TRP A 277 -6.42 -5.97 21.01
N ASN A 278 -5.63 -5.92 19.95
CA ASN A 278 -4.69 -6.96 19.56
C ASN A 278 -3.32 -6.63 20.17
N ILE A 279 -2.74 -7.56 20.92
CA ILE A 279 -1.54 -7.36 21.73
C ILE A 279 -0.47 -8.32 21.25
N PHE A 280 0.70 -7.78 20.88
CA PHE A 280 1.83 -8.54 20.36
C PHE A 280 3.09 -8.26 21.19
N GLY A 281 3.71 -9.29 21.74
CA GLY A 281 5.00 -9.20 22.42
C GLY A 281 6.16 -9.47 21.47
N SER A 282 7.13 -8.56 21.43
CA SER A 282 8.40 -8.72 20.72
C SER A 282 9.48 -9.22 21.68
N PHE A 283 10.17 -10.30 21.31
CA PHE A 283 11.12 -10.98 22.19
C PHE A 283 12.51 -11.06 21.56
N ILE A 284 13.55 -10.84 22.38
CA ILE A 284 14.95 -11.12 22.04
C ILE A 284 15.52 -12.01 23.15
N ASN A 285 16.12 -13.16 22.80
CA ASN A 285 16.62 -14.14 23.75
C ASN A 285 15.60 -14.54 24.83
N GLN A 286 14.34 -14.74 24.43
CA GLN A 286 13.19 -15.06 25.30
C GLN A 286 12.77 -13.96 26.29
N ASN A 287 13.46 -12.81 26.32
CA ASN A 287 13.05 -11.65 27.12
C ASN A 287 12.13 -10.75 26.29
N LEU A 288 11.04 -10.31 26.90
CA LEU A 288 10.13 -9.33 26.31
C LEU A 288 10.85 -7.98 26.22
N ILE A 289 10.90 -7.41 25.02
CA ILE A 289 11.57 -6.13 24.72
C ILE A 289 10.55 -5.01 24.51
N GLU A 290 9.43 -5.33 23.89
CA GLU A 290 8.41 -4.36 23.53
C GLU A 290 7.05 -5.05 23.40
N VAL A 291 5.98 -4.32 23.68
CA VAL A 291 4.61 -4.75 23.40
C VAL A 291 3.98 -3.79 22.41
N HIS A 292 3.48 -4.33 21.31
CA HIS A 292 2.75 -3.62 20.28
C HIS A 292 1.25 -3.85 20.44
N LEU A 293 0.47 -2.78 20.45
CA LEU A 293 -0.98 -2.81 20.59
C LEU A 293 -1.63 -2.22 19.36
N GLN A 294 -2.63 -2.91 18.82
CA GLN A 294 -3.51 -2.41 17.78
C GLN A 294 -4.95 -2.41 18.28
N GLY A 295 -5.57 -1.23 18.35
CA GLY A 295 -6.92 -1.00 18.81
C GLY A 295 -7.88 -0.71 17.65
N ILE A 296 -8.98 -1.45 17.59
CA ILE A 296 -10.06 -1.28 16.60
C ILE A 296 -11.36 -0.95 17.34
N ASP A 297 -12.07 0.09 16.92
CA ASP A 297 -13.39 0.45 17.45
C ASP A 297 -14.47 -0.52 16.92
N ILE A 298 -15.08 -1.29 17.83
CA ILE A 298 -16.13 -2.28 17.56
C ILE A 298 -17.48 -1.87 18.18
N THR A 299 -17.66 -0.60 18.54
CA THR A 299 -18.87 -0.10 19.22
C THR A 299 -20.14 -0.38 18.42
N LYS A 300 -20.12 -0.15 17.10
CA LYS A 300 -21.26 -0.41 16.21
C LYS A 300 -21.68 -1.88 16.22
N GLU A 301 -20.71 -2.78 16.26
CA GLU A 301 -20.96 -4.23 16.26
C GLU A 301 -21.60 -4.66 17.58
N LYS A 302 -21.11 -4.13 18.70
CA LYS A 302 -21.67 -4.40 20.04
C LYS A 302 -23.10 -3.86 20.21
N ASP A 303 -23.40 -2.68 19.68
CA ASP A 303 -24.75 -2.12 19.69
C ASP A 303 -25.74 -2.97 18.88
N LEU A 304 -25.31 -3.47 17.72
CA LEU A 304 -26.12 -4.37 16.89
C LEU A 304 -26.35 -5.72 17.59
N GLU A 305 -25.32 -6.27 18.24
CA GLU A 305 -25.42 -7.50 19.01
C GLU A 305 -26.43 -7.37 20.16
N LYS A 306 -26.38 -6.27 20.91
CA LYS A 306 -27.34 -5.97 21.98
C LYS A 306 -28.78 -5.86 21.46
N LYS A 307 -29.00 -5.08 20.39
CA LYS A 307 -30.33 -4.96 19.76
C LYS A 307 -30.87 -6.31 19.30
N ASN A 308 -30.03 -7.16 18.73
CA ASN A 308 -30.44 -8.50 18.30
C ASN A 308 -30.88 -9.38 19.48
N ILE A 309 -30.20 -9.30 20.63
CA ILE A 309 -30.58 -10.04 21.84
C ILE A 309 -31.93 -9.55 22.38
N GLU A 310 -32.11 -8.23 22.49
CA GLU A 310 -33.37 -7.62 22.94
C GLU A 310 -34.54 -8.00 22.02
N TRP A 311 -34.34 -7.95 20.70
CA TRP A 311 -35.35 -8.37 19.72
C TRP A 311 -35.69 -9.85 19.81
N LYS A 312 -34.70 -10.73 19.99
CA LYS A 312 -34.92 -12.17 20.17
C LYS A 312 -35.76 -12.47 21.41
N GLN A 313 -35.47 -11.81 22.53
CA GLN A 313 -36.25 -11.97 23.76
C GLN A 313 -37.68 -11.48 23.59
N LYS A 314 -37.86 -10.29 22.99
CA LYS A 314 -39.19 -9.73 22.71
C LYS A 314 -40.03 -10.64 21.81
N TYR A 315 -39.40 -11.21 20.77
CA TYR A 315 -40.05 -12.14 19.86
C TYR A 315 -40.47 -13.45 20.57
N GLN A 316 -39.60 -14.01 21.42
CA GLN A 316 -39.92 -15.23 22.17
C GLN A 316 -41.08 -15.04 23.15
N THR A 317 -41.15 -13.90 23.84
CA THR A 317 -42.27 -13.57 24.73
C THR A 317 -43.58 -13.46 23.94
N LEU A 318 -43.56 -12.71 22.83
CA LEU A 318 -44.75 -12.54 21.98
C LEU A 318 -45.24 -13.89 21.41
N LEU A 319 -44.32 -14.76 21.02
CA LEU A 319 -44.65 -16.10 20.51
C LEU A 319 -45.34 -16.96 21.57
N LYS A 320 -44.88 -16.90 22.84
CA LYS A 320 -45.51 -17.61 23.95
C LYS A 320 -46.92 -17.09 24.22
N GLU A 321 -47.11 -15.78 24.26
CA GLU A 321 -48.43 -15.16 24.47
C GLU A 321 -49.42 -15.57 23.37
N LYS A 322 -48.99 -15.51 22.11
CA LYS A 322 -49.84 -15.87 20.96
C LYS A 322 -50.20 -17.34 20.92
N ASN A 323 -49.29 -18.24 21.32
CA ASN A 323 -49.59 -19.67 21.38
C ASN A 323 -50.63 -20.02 22.44
N ILE A 324 -50.63 -19.33 23.58
CA ILE A 324 -51.66 -19.51 24.62
C ILE A 324 -53.02 -19.03 24.09
N GLU A 325 -53.07 -17.86 23.45
CA GLU A 325 -54.28 -17.30 22.85
C GLU A 325 -54.88 -18.21 21.76
N ILE A 326 -54.03 -18.75 20.88
CA ILE A 326 -54.45 -19.70 19.84
C ILE A 326 -55.04 -20.97 20.47
N HIS A 327 -54.44 -21.49 21.55
CA HIS A 327 -54.92 -22.69 22.22
C HIS A 327 -56.33 -22.48 22.81
N GLU A 328 -56.57 -21.35 23.47
CA GLU A 328 -57.88 -21.00 24.04
C GLU A 328 -58.96 -20.81 22.96
N ILE A 329 -58.61 -20.18 21.84
CA ILE A 329 -59.52 -19.98 20.71
C ILE A 329 -59.85 -21.32 20.04
N THR A 330 -58.87 -22.22 19.91
CA THR A 330 -59.06 -23.54 19.29
C THR A 330 -60.02 -24.43 20.10
N GLN A 331 -59.95 -24.39 21.43
CA GLN A 331 -60.88 -25.13 22.30
C GLN A 331 -62.30 -24.57 22.29
N LYS A 332 -62.47 -23.25 22.08
CA LYS A 332 -63.80 -22.64 21.93
C LYS A 332 -64.42 -22.97 20.57
N LEU A 333 -63.62 -22.97 19.50
CA LEU A 333 -64.08 -23.32 18.15
C LEU A 333 -64.57 -24.76 18.06
N SER A 334 -63.84 -25.74 18.61
CA SER A 334 -64.23 -27.16 18.53
C SER A 334 -65.63 -27.44 19.10
N ARG A 335 -66.02 -26.74 20.16
CA ARG A 335 -67.32 -26.89 20.83
C ARG A 335 -68.49 -26.30 20.03
N VAL A 336 -68.25 -25.22 19.27
CA VAL A 336 -69.26 -24.56 18.42
C VAL A 336 -69.42 -25.27 17.07
N THR A 337 -68.39 -25.99 16.63
CA THR A 337 -68.37 -26.65 15.30
C THR A 337 -69.24 -27.92 15.25
N GLU A 338 -69.65 -28.48 16.39
CA GLU A 338 -70.44 -29.72 16.45
C GLU A 338 -71.95 -29.48 16.27
N GLU A 339 -72.48 -28.37 16.77
CA GLU A 339 -73.91 -28.06 16.73
C GLU A 339 -74.39 -27.47 15.39
N VAL A 340 -73.49 -26.82 14.64
CA VAL A 340 -73.81 -26.17 13.34
C VAL A 340 -73.86 -27.17 12.17
N LYS A 341 -73.17 -28.32 12.25
CA LYS A 341 -72.93 -29.25 11.12
C LYS A 341 -74.15 -29.99 10.56
N ILE A 342 -75.22 -30.17 11.33
CA ILE A 342 -76.30 -31.11 10.93
C ILE A 342 -77.36 -30.45 10.06
N HIS A 343 -77.65 -29.16 10.25
CA HIS A 343 -78.79 -28.51 9.59
C HIS A 343 -78.41 -27.72 8.33
N GLU A 344 -77.17 -27.25 8.24
CA GLU A 344 -76.63 -26.61 7.05
C GLU A 344 -76.43 -27.59 5.88
N TYR A 345 -76.13 -28.86 6.16
CA TYR A 345 -75.57 -29.81 5.19
C TYR A 345 -76.40 -30.19 3.95
N LYS A 346 -77.69 -29.85 3.84
CA LYS A 346 -78.53 -30.30 2.69
C LYS A 346 -78.94 -29.22 1.70
N ASN A 347 -79.33 -28.04 2.18
CA ASN A 347 -79.76 -26.95 1.31
C ASN A 347 -78.62 -26.01 0.94
N GLN A 348 -77.56 -26.00 1.75
CA GLN A 348 -76.32 -25.37 1.34
C GLN A 348 -75.69 -26.12 0.17
N ILE A 349 -75.54 -27.45 0.12
CA ILE A 349 -74.76 -28.13 -0.94
C ILE A 349 -75.07 -27.67 -2.37
N LYS A 350 -76.33 -27.47 -2.75
CA LYS A 350 -76.70 -27.14 -4.14
C LYS A 350 -76.59 -25.65 -4.50
N THR A 351 -76.86 -24.76 -3.54
CA THR A 351 -76.70 -23.31 -3.71
C THR A 351 -75.24 -22.89 -3.41
N ILE A 352 -74.60 -23.55 -2.43
CA ILE A 352 -73.14 -23.59 -2.24
C ILE A 352 -72.49 -24.13 -3.49
N GLU A 353 -72.90 -25.17 -4.19
CA GLU A 353 -72.12 -25.62 -5.37
C GLU A 353 -71.99 -24.52 -6.44
N ILE A 354 -73.07 -23.78 -6.74
CA ILE A 354 -73.05 -22.71 -7.75
C ILE A 354 -72.45 -21.40 -7.20
N GLN A 355 -72.79 -21.00 -5.98
CA GLN A 355 -72.17 -19.84 -5.34
C GLN A 355 -70.71 -20.10 -4.98
N SER A 356 -70.35 -21.31 -4.53
CA SER A 356 -68.98 -21.78 -4.31
C SER A 356 -68.23 -21.80 -5.63
N LEU A 357 -68.76 -22.30 -6.75
CA LEU A 357 -68.02 -22.21 -8.02
C LEU A 357 -67.76 -20.75 -8.45
N LEU A 358 -68.71 -19.83 -8.23
CA LEU A 358 -68.54 -18.39 -8.55
C LEU A 358 -67.73 -17.59 -7.50
N GLN A 359 -67.70 -18.04 -6.24
CA GLN A 359 -66.90 -17.47 -5.14
C GLN A 359 -65.51 -18.13 -4.98
N SER A 360 -65.33 -19.36 -5.45
CA SER A 360 -64.08 -20.13 -5.39
C SER A 360 -63.17 -19.86 -6.57
N THR A 361 -63.68 -19.19 -7.61
CA THR A 361 -62.82 -18.67 -8.67
C THR A 361 -61.98 -17.52 -8.10
N HIS A 362 -60.67 -17.56 -8.34
CA HIS A 362 -59.76 -16.45 -8.01
C HIS A 362 -59.95 -15.23 -8.94
N ASN A 363 -60.86 -15.32 -9.91
CA ASN A 363 -61.21 -14.23 -10.80
C ASN A 363 -62.16 -13.24 -10.10
N VAL A 364 -61.96 -11.97 -10.41
CA VAL A 364 -62.83 -10.87 -10.01
C VAL A 364 -64.15 -10.99 -10.75
N ILE A 365 -65.27 -11.03 -10.03
CA ILE A 365 -66.60 -10.95 -10.63
C ILE A 365 -67.35 -9.85 -9.91
N LEU A 366 -67.85 -8.88 -10.67
CA LEU A 366 -68.71 -7.83 -10.16
C LEU A 366 -69.85 -7.51 -11.12
N LEU A 367 -70.93 -7.02 -10.54
CA LEU A 367 -72.11 -6.51 -11.20
C LEU A 367 -72.19 -5.03 -10.88
N ILE A 368 -72.22 -4.19 -11.91
CA ILE A 368 -72.41 -2.75 -11.77
C ILE A 368 -73.66 -2.31 -12.55
N ASP A 369 -74.22 -1.16 -12.19
CA ASP A 369 -75.25 -0.53 -13.02
C ASP A 369 -74.67 0.36 -14.12
N ASN A 370 -75.54 0.97 -14.92
CA ASN A 370 -75.19 1.84 -16.04
C ASN A 370 -74.47 3.15 -15.63
N LEU A 371 -74.45 3.50 -14.33
CA LEU A 371 -73.71 4.64 -13.80
C LEU A 371 -72.37 4.22 -13.16
N GLY A 372 -72.08 2.92 -13.12
CA GLY A 372 -70.89 2.35 -12.51
C GLY A 372 -71.01 2.13 -11.00
N VAL A 373 -72.22 2.12 -10.46
CA VAL A 373 -72.45 1.78 -9.04
C VAL A 373 -72.42 0.26 -8.89
N VAL A 374 -71.65 -0.22 -7.91
CA VAL A 374 -71.50 -1.65 -7.67
C VAL A 374 -72.76 -2.22 -7.04
N GLU A 375 -73.44 -3.13 -7.75
CA GLU A 375 -74.64 -3.81 -7.26
C GLU A 375 -74.29 -5.11 -6.52
N ASN A 376 -73.26 -5.83 -6.97
CA ASN A 376 -72.86 -7.10 -6.38
C ASN A 376 -71.41 -7.47 -6.74
N ILE A 377 -70.75 -8.28 -5.92
CA ILE A 377 -69.37 -8.76 -6.12
C ILE A 377 -69.23 -10.20 -5.62
N ASN A 378 -68.22 -10.94 -6.10
CA ASN A 378 -67.83 -12.22 -5.51
C ASN A 378 -66.77 -12.05 -4.40
N ASP A 379 -66.56 -13.11 -3.63
CA ASP A 379 -65.51 -13.18 -2.59
C ASP A 379 -64.12 -12.90 -3.14
N GLY A 380 -63.86 -13.36 -4.37
CA GLY A 380 -62.60 -13.11 -5.08
C GLY A 380 -62.30 -11.62 -5.12
N PHE A 381 -63.27 -10.77 -5.43
CA PHE A 381 -63.08 -9.32 -5.51
C PHE A 381 -62.91 -8.65 -4.14
N SER A 382 -63.73 -8.98 -3.13
CA SER A 382 -63.60 -8.41 -1.78
C SER A 382 -62.26 -8.77 -1.11
N LYS A 383 -61.84 -10.04 -1.20
CA LYS A 383 -60.53 -10.49 -0.67
C LYS A 383 -59.36 -9.86 -1.43
N THR A 384 -59.52 -9.62 -2.72
CA THR A 384 -58.50 -8.98 -3.57
C THR A 384 -58.28 -7.52 -3.21
N LEU A 385 -59.34 -6.78 -2.86
CA LEU A 385 -59.24 -5.37 -2.44
C LEU A 385 -59.07 -5.19 -0.93
N ASN A 386 -59.10 -6.28 -0.16
CA ASN A 386 -59.11 -6.26 1.31
C ASN A 386 -60.16 -5.29 1.91
N LEU A 387 -61.21 -5.02 1.12
CA LEU A 387 -62.29 -4.11 1.45
C LEU A 387 -63.54 -4.95 1.66
N PRO A 388 -64.30 -4.70 2.74
CA PRO A 388 -65.52 -5.45 2.99
C PRO A 388 -66.57 -5.15 1.91
N PHE A 389 -67.39 -6.16 1.63
CA PHE A 389 -68.47 -6.11 0.64
C PHE A 389 -69.33 -4.84 0.74
N ASP A 390 -69.69 -4.42 1.94
CA ASP A 390 -70.57 -3.26 2.19
C ASP A 390 -69.90 -1.91 1.93
N GLU A 391 -68.57 -1.86 1.99
CA GLU A 391 -67.81 -0.66 1.63
C GLU A 391 -67.57 -0.56 0.12
N ILE A 392 -67.84 -1.61 -0.64
CA ILE A 392 -67.71 -1.65 -2.10
C ILE A 392 -69.08 -1.52 -2.77
N VAL A 393 -70.07 -2.29 -2.31
CA VAL A 393 -71.42 -2.32 -2.87
C VAL A 393 -72.16 -1.03 -2.54
N GLY A 394 -72.80 -0.46 -3.56
CA GLY A 394 -73.47 0.85 -3.49
C GLY A 394 -72.53 2.03 -3.72
N LYS A 395 -71.20 1.86 -3.66
CA LYS A 395 -70.26 2.88 -4.10
C LYS A 395 -70.13 2.92 -5.61
N ASN A 396 -69.75 4.08 -6.11
CA ASN A 396 -69.32 4.17 -7.48
C ASN A 396 -67.91 3.58 -7.62
N ILE A 397 -67.71 2.72 -8.62
CA ILE A 397 -66.41 2.06 -8.83
C ILE A 397 -65.26 3.06 -9.02
N ARG A 398 -65.54 4.30 -9.45
CA ARG A 398 -64.55 5.39 -9.54
C ARG A 398 -63.85 5.70 -8.23
N GLU A 399 -64.53 5.50 -7.09
CA GLU A 399 -63.98 5.73 -5.75
C GLU A 399 -63.01 4.61 -5.33
N LEU A 400 -63.09 3.46 -5.99
CA LEU A 400 -62.25 2.30 -5.72
C LEU A 400 -61.08 2.19 -6.72
N LEU A 401 -61.04 3.07 -7.72
CA LEU A 401 -59.96 3.11 -8.69
C LEU A 401 -58.87 4.07 -8.25
N PHE A 402 -57.64 3.77 -8.64
CA PHE A 402 -56.56 4.73 -8.53
C PHE A 402 -56.93 6.00 -9.31
N PRO A 403 -56.77 7.22 -8.76
CA PRO A 403 -57.32 8.45 -9.37
C PRO A 403 -56.93 8.68 -10.84
N ALA A 404 -55.74 8.24 -11.23
CA ALA A 404 -55.27 8.35 -12.61
C ALA A 404 -56.01 7.43 -13.59
N ASP A 405 -56.68 6.36 -13.14
CA ASP A 405 -57.33 5.35 -14.00
C ASP A 405 -58.83 5.63 -14.19
N VAL A 406 -59.41 6.58 -13.44
CA VAL A 406 -60.84 6.94 -13.50
C VAL A 406 -61.28 7.39 -14.89
N HIS A 407 -60.46 8.21 -15.57
CA HIS A 407 -60.79 8.73 -16.91
C HIS A 407 -60.88 7.62 -17.97
N ILE A 408 -60.00 6.61 -17.88
CA ILE A 408 -59.96 5.45 -18.79
C ILE A 408 -61.23 4.61 -18.61
N PHE A 409 -61.64 4.41 -17.36
CA PHE A 409 -62.87 3.69 -17.04
C PHE A 409 -64.11 4.41 -17.61
N ASP A 410 -64.17 5.73 -17.48
CA ASP A 410 -65.30 6.53 -17.96
C ASP A 410 -65.50 6.47 -19.48
N GLU A 411 -64.42 6.53 -20.25
CA GLU A 411 -64.46 6.41 -21.71
C GLU A 411 -65.07 5.06 -22.15
N ASN A 412 -64.66 3.97 -21.49
CA ASN A 412 -65.15 2.62 -21.78
C ASN A 412 -66.61 2.42 -21.35
N MET A 413 -67.01 3.00 -20.22
CA MET A 413 -68.40 2.98 -19.75
C MET A 413 -69.35 3.76 -20.67
N TYR A 414 -68.88 4.88 -21.24
CA TYR A 414 -69.67 5.65 -22.21
C TYR A 414 -69.98 4.81 -23.46
N LEU A 415 -68.99 4.14 -24.03
CA LEU A 415 -69.18 3.27 -25.20
C LEU A 415 -70.12 2.09 -24.89
N LEU A 416 -69.97 1.47 -23.72
CA LEU A 416 -70.81 0.34 -23.32
C LEU A 416 -72.26 0.75 -23.08
N SER A 417 -72.50 1.86 -22.39
CA SER A 417 -73.87 2.31 -22.04
C SER A 417 -74.65 2.90 -23.22
N THR A 418 -73.96 3.52 -24.19
CA THR A 418 -74.62 4.18 -25.34
C THR A 418 -74.70 3.29 -26.58
N ARG A 419 -73.70 2.44 -26.82
CA ARG A 419 -73.61 1.59 -28.02
C ARG A 419 -73.76 0.10 -27.73
N PHE A 420 -73.98 -0.29 -26.46
CA PHE A 420 -74.03 -1.69 -26.00
C PHE A 420 -72.78 -2.48 -26.38
N GLN A 421 -71.65 -1.78 -26.55
CA GLN A 421 -70.40 -2.39 -26.97
C GLN A 421 -69.64 -2.92 -25.73
N PRO A 422 -69.35 -4.22 -25.63
CA PRO A 422 -68.54 -4.75 -24.54
C PRO A 422 -67.10 -4.24 -24.62
N PHE A 423 -66.45 -4.11 -23.46
CA PHE A 423 -65.01 -3.88 -23.39
C PHE A 423 -64.31 -5.17 -22.95
N TYR A 424 -63.09 -5.36 -23.44
CA TYR A 424 -62.26 -6.51 -23.14
C TYR A 424 -60.87 -6.03 -22.72
N GLN A 425 -60.27 -6.73 -21.77
CA GLN A 425 -58.87 -6.54 -21.35
C GLN A 425 -58.52 -5.12 -20.86
N LEU A 426 -59.45 -4.48 -20.15
CA LEU A 426 -59.22 -3.16 -19.56
C LEU A 426 -58.43 -3.30 -18.26
N GLU A 427 -57.17 -2.88 -18.27
CA GLU A 427 -56.31 -2.92 -17.09
C GLU A 427 -56.56 -1.70 -16.19
N LEU A 428 -56.99 -1.94 -14.95
CA LEU A 428 -57.24 -0.89 -13.97
C LEU A 428 -56.56 -1.23 -12.63
N ARG A 429 -56.07 -0.19 -11.95
CA ARG A 429 -55.60 -0.30 -10.57
C ARG A 429 -56.74 -0.04 -9.61
N PHE A 430 -57.07 -1.04 -8.81
CA PHE A 430 -58.02 -0.89 -7.73
C PHE A 430 -57.30 -0.64 -6.42
N LEU A 431 -57.77 0.33 -5.67
CA LEU A 431 -57.31 0.66 -4.34
C LEU A 431 -57.80 -0.40 -3.34
N ASP A 432 -56.91 -0.81 -2.46
CA ASP A 432 -57.26 -1.61 -1.29
C ASP A 432 -57.47 -0.72 -0.06
N LYS A 433 -57.81 -1.36 1.07
CA LYS A 433 -58.12 -0.68 2.33
C LYS A 433 -56.97 0.17 2.90
N ASP A 434 -55.73 -0.19 2.62
CA ASP A 434 -54.54 0.50 3.12
C ASP A 434 -54.04 1.56 2.13
N GLU A 435 -54.87 1.93 1.14
CA GLU A 435 -54.55 2.80 0.01
C GLU A 435 -53.43 2.27 -0.91
N SER A 436 -53.03 0.99 -0.78
CA SER A 436 -52.23 0.32 -1.81
C SER A 436 -53.12 -0.17 -2.96
N PHE A 437 -52.55 -0.79 -4.00
CA PHE A 437 -53.34 -1.15 -5.18
C PHE A 437 -52.97 -2.52 -5.77
N VAL A 438 -53.96 -3.10 -6.45
CA VAL A 438 -53.85 -4.34 -7.22
C VAL A 438 -54.24 -4.11 -8.68
N PHE A 439 -53.56 -4.80 -9.60
CA PHE A 439 -53.88 -4.74 -11.03
C PHE A 439 -54.91 -5.80 -11.40
N VAL A 440 -56.01 -5.35 -12.00
CA VAL A 440 -57.09 -6.21 -12.50
C VAL A 440 -57.29 -5.92 -13.99
N GLU A 441 -57.19 -6.97 -14.80
CA GLU A 441 -57.61 -6.94 -16.21
C GLU A 441 -59.11 -7.26 -16.25
N LEU A 442 -59.94 -6.33 -16.69
CA LEU A 442 -61.40 -6.41 -16.61
C LEU A 442 -62.04 -6.49 -18.00
N SER A 443 -63.06 -7.32 -18.14
CA SER A 443 -63.94 -7.36 -19.32
C SER A 443 -65.39 -7.22 -18.86
N GLY A 444 -66.17 -6.39 -19.55
CA GLY A 444 -67.53 -6.04 -19.16
C GLY A 444 -68.54 -6.26 -20.28
N VAL A 445 -69.66 -6.90 -19.97
CA VAL A 445 -70.76 -7.13 -20.91
C VAL A 445 -72.09 -6.59 -20.38
N PRO A 446 -72.88 -5.86 -21.19
CA PRO A 446 -74.19 -5.38 -20.77
C PRO A 446 -75.22 -6.52 -20.67
N LYS A 447 -76.08 -6.45 -19.65
CA LYS A 447 -77.23 -7.33 -19.42
C LYS A 447 -78.48 -6.51 -19.15
N LEU A 448 -79.56 -6.79 -19.89
CA LEU A 448 -80.86 -6.19 -19.65
C LEU A 448 -81.70 -7.11 -18.75
N SER A 449 -82.17 -6.62 -17.60
CA SER A 449 -83.09 -7.39 -16.75
C SER A 449 -84.53 -7.33 -17.28
N PRO A 450 -85.20 -8.47 -17.54
CA PRO A 450 -86.59 -8.49 -18.02
C PRO A 450 -87.60 -7.92 -17.01
N GLU A 451 -87.36 -8.09 -15.71
CA GLU A 451 -88.31 -7.70 -14.66
C GLU A 451 -88.19 -6.21 -14.25
N LYS A 452 -87.05 -5.56 -14.48
CA LYS A 452 -86.77 -4.20 -13.96
C LYS A 452 -86.50 -3.12 -15.00
N ARG A 453 -86.44 -3.45 -16.31
CA ARG A 453 -85.99 -2.51 -17.39
C ARG A 453 -84.67 -1.77 -17.05
N LYS A 454 -83.82 -2.38 -16.22
CA LYS A 454 -82.52 -1.82 -15.79
C LYS A 454 -81.40 -2.46 -16.61
N LEU A 455 -80.49 -1.64 -17.12
CA LEU A 455 -79.23 -2.09 -17.72
C LEU A 455 -78.21 -2.29 -16.60
N SER A 456 -77.76 -3.52 -16.42
CA SER A 456 -76.62 -3.86 -15.57
C SER A 456 -75.46 -4.36 -16.43
N ILE A 457 -74.26 -4.37 -15.88
CA ILE A 457 -73.04 -4.77 -16.58
C ILE A 457 -72.38 -5.84 -15.73
N ASN A 458 -72.25 -7.02 -16.31
CA ASN A 458 -71.49 -8.12 -15.72
C ASN A 458 -70.03 -7.92 -16.09
N CYS A 459 -69.18 -7.78 -15.08
CA CYS A 459 -67.75 -7.68 -15.27
C CYS A 459 -67.07 -8.92 -14.71
N VAL A 460 -66.15 -9.47 -15.48
CA VAL A 460 -65.23 -10.52 -15.07
C VAL A 460 -63.82 -10.03 -15.27
N GLY A 461 -62.93 -10.34 -14.35
CA GLY A 461 -61.55 -9.91 -14.44
C GLY A 461 -60.58 -10.89 -13.82
N GLN A 462 -59.34 -10.83 -14.28
CA GLN A 462 -58.23 -11.63 -13.76
C GLN A 462 -57.23 -10.73 -13.06
N ILE A 463 -56.70 -11.20 -11.93
CA ILE A 463 -55.65 -10.50 -11.21
C ILE A 463 -54.34 -10.74 -11.95
N ILE A 464 -53.75 -9.66 -12.44
CA ILE A 464 -52.48 -9.69 -13.18
C ILE A 464 -51.32 -9.12 -12.37
N THR A 465 -51.51 -8.85 -11.06
CA THR A 465 -50.48 -8.25 -10.19
C THR A 465 -49.16 -9.05 -10.20
N GLN A 466 -49.20 -10.38 -10.14
CA GLN A 466 -47.97 -11.20 -10.19
C GLN A 466 -47.29 -11.15 -11.56
N GLN A 467 -48.08 -11.15 -12.63
CA GLN A 467 -47.56 -10.99 -13.99
C GLN A 467 -46.92 -9.62 -14.18
N LYS A 468 -47.56 -8.54 -13.69
CA LYS A 468 -47.00 -7.18 -13.69
C LYS A 468 -45.76 -7.07 -12.80
N LYS A 469 -45.69 -7.80 -11.68
CA LYS A 469 -44.46 -7.90 -10.85
C LYS A 469 -43.33 -8.55 -11.62
N VAL A 470 -43.56 -9.70 -12.26
CA VAL A 470 -42.55 -10.36 -13.12
C VAL A 470 -42.15 -9.47 -14.29
N GLU A 471 -43.09 -8.80 -14.95
CA GLU A 471 -42.81 -7.85 -16.03
C GLU A 471 -41.96 -6.67 -15.52
N THR A 472 -42.26 -6.16 -14.32
CA THR A 472 -41.51 -5.06 -13.68
C THR A 472 -40.13 -5.52 -13.23
N GLU A 473 -39.99 -6.73 -12.68
CA GLU A 473 -38.70 -7.32 -12.33
C GLU A 473 -37.84 -7.58 -13.56
N LEU A 474 -38.42 -8.10 -14.64
CA LEU A 474 -37.75 -8.23 -15.93
C LEU A 474 -37.31 -6.85 -16.45
N LYS A 475 -38.18 -5.84 -16.41
CA LYS A 475 -37.82 -4.44 -16.73
C LYS A 475 -36.70 -3.93 -15.83
N ARG A 476 -36.68 -4.29 -14.54
CA ARG A 476 -35.62 -3.92 -13.59
C ARG A 476 -34.31 -4.61 -13.95
N PHE A 477 -34.31 -5.91 -14.23
CA PHE A 477 -33.14 -6.66 -14.66
C PHE A 477 -32.56 -6.12 -15.98
N THR A 478 -33.41 -5.89 -16.99
CA THR A 478 -32.97 -5.31 -18.28
C THR A 478 -32.43 -3.89 -18.10
N THR A 479 -33.03 -3.07 -17.23
CA THR A 479 -32.53 -1.73 -16.89
C THR A 479 -31.17 -1.80 -16.18
N ILE A 480 -30.99 -2.70 -15.21
CA ILE A 480 -29.71 -2.88 -14.50
C ILE A 480 -28.63 -3.30 -15.49
N MET A 481 -28.87 -4.36 -16.27
CA MET A 481 -27.93 -4.81 -17.30
C MET A 481 -27.62 -3.72 -18.33
N GLY A 482 -28.60 -2.89 -18.69
CA GLY A 482 -28.43 -1.75 -19.58
C GLY A 482 -27.50 -0.66 -19.02
N LYS A 483 -27.47 -0.45 -17.70
CA LYS A 483 -26.72 0.62 -17.03
C LYS A 483 -25.31 0.22 -16.55
N THR A 484 -24.95 -1.06 -16.57
CA THR A 484 -23.60 -1.48 -16.16
C THR A 484 -22.54 -0.94 -17.13
N SER A 485 -21.34 -0.67 -16.61
CA SER A 485 -20.19 -0.23 -17.41
C SER A 485 -19.53 -1.38 -18.19
N ASP A 486 -19.54 -2.59 -17.62
CA ASP A 486 -19.04 -3.79 -18.30
C ASP A 486 -19.96 -4.15 -19.47
N ILE A 487 -19.38 -4.63 -20.56
CA ILE A 487 -20.09 -5.09 -21.76
C ILE A 487 -20.74 -6.44 -21.41
N ILE A 488 -22.05 -6.52 -21.55
CA ILE A 488 -22.80 -7.78 -21.40
C ILE A 488 -23.38 -8.11 -22.76
N LYS A 489 -23.04 -9.28 -23.29
CA LYS A 489 -23.50 -9.77 -24.59
C LYS A 489 -23.92 -11.24 -24.51
N ILE A 490 -24.95 -11.60 -25.27
CA ILE A 490 -25.44 -12.97 -25.43
C ILE A 490 -25.43 -13.28 -26.91
N TYR A 491 -24.91 -14.45 -27.30
CA TYR A 491 -24.93 -14.91 -28.69
C TYR A 491 -25.09 -16.42 -28.78
N ASN A 492 -25.68 -16.86 -29.88
CA ASN A 492 -25.89 -18.27 -30.16
C ASN A 492 -24.60 -18.99 -30.57
N LYS A 493 -24.69 -20.32 -30.74
CA LYS A 493 -23.58 -21.18 -31.20
C LYS A 493 -22.94 -20.74 -32.52
N ASP A 494 -23.70 -20.08 -33.39
CA ASP A 494 -23.26 -19.61 -34.71
C ASP A 494 -22.61 -18.21 -34.64
N GLY A 495 -22.59 -17.61 -33.44
CA GLY A 495 -21.92 -16.35 -33.13
C GLY A 495 -22.78 -15.10 -33.36
N TYR A 496 -24.08 -15.24 -33.65
CA TYR A 496 -24.99 -14.12 -33.82
C TYR A 496 -25.46 -13.57 -32.48
N LEU A 497 -25.40 -12.24 -32.31
CA LEU A 497 -25.77 -11.57 -31.07
C LEU A 497 -27.30 -11.58 -30.85
N GLU A 498 -27.74 -12.11 -29.73
CA GLU A 498 -29.14 -12.08 -29.29
C GLU A 498 -29.41 -10.91 -28.34
N TYR A 499 -28.41 -10.52 -27.55
CA TYR A 499 -28.49 -9.39 -26.65
C TYR A 499 -27.14 -8.69 -26.53
N ILE A 500 -27.18 -7.37 -26.36
CA ILE A 500 -26.04 -6.59 -25.88
C ILE A 500 -26.57 -5.40 -25.08
N ASN A 501 -25.89 -5.05 -23.99
CA ASN A 501 -26.24 -3.87 -23.20
C ASN A 501 -25.78 -2.55 -23.86
N GLN A 502 -26.17 -1.42 -23.29
CA GLN A 502 -25.86 -0.09 -23.84
C GLN A 502 -24.37 0.23 -23.82
N ALA A 503 -23.61 -0.28 -22.84
CA ALA A 503 -22.15 -0.16 -22.82
C ALA A 503 -21.53 -0.85 -24.05
N GLY A 504 -21.95 -2.08 -24.35
CA GLY A 504 -21.52 -2.82 -25.53
C GLY A 504 -21.92 -2.15 -26.85
N ARG A 505 -23.15 -1.66 -26.99
CA ARG A 505 -23.55 -0.92 -28.21
C ARG A 505 -22.70 0.32 -28.46
N ARG A 506 -22.43 1.10 -27.41
CA ARG A 506 -21.59 2.31 -27.51
C ARG A 506 -20.14 1.96 -27.87
N LEU A 507 -19.55 0.98 -27.20
CA LEU A 507 -18.16 0.58 -27.44
C LEU A 507 -17.97 -0.09 -28.81
N PHE A 508 -18.90 -0.95 -29.23
CA PHE A 508 -18.89 -1.51 -30.58
C PHE A 508 -19.39 -0.56 -31.66
N GLU A 509 -19.86 0.64 -31.30
CA GLU A 509 -20.39 1.65 -32.23
C GLU A 509 -21.52 1.10 -33.11
N ILE A 510 -22.38 0.26 -32.52
CA ILE A 510 -23.56 -0.32 -33.16
C ILE A 510 -24.72 0.69 -33.07
N PRO A 511 -25.31 1.13 -34.20
CA PRO A 511 -26.47 2.03 -34.17
C PRO A 511 -27.64 1.46 -33.38
N GLU A 512 -28.34 2.28 -32.60
CA GLU A 512 -29.51 1.82 -31.83
C GLU A 512 -30.67 1.35 -32.73
N SER A 513 -30.76 1.87 -33.96
CA SER A 513 -31.73 1.44 -34.98
C SER A 513 -31.50 0.02 -35.46
N ASP A 514 -30.29 -0.49 -35.33
CA ASP A 514 -29.91 -1.72 -36.02
C ASP A 514 -30.28 -2.94 -35.14
N PRO A 515 -30.94 -3.95 -35.75
CA PRO A 515 -31.37 -5.13 -35.03
C PRO A 515 -30.14 -5.96 -34.65
N ILE A 516 -30.01 -6.28 -33.36
CA ILE A 516 -28.76 -6.84 -32.84
C ILE A 516 -28.43 -8.22 -33.42
N ASN A 517 -29.47 -8.99 -33.77
CA ASN A 517 -29.37 -10.31 -34.39
C ASN A 517 -28.76 -10.32 -35.80
N SER A 518 -28.57 -9.15 -36.41
CA SER A 518 -27.86 -9.03 -37.70
C SER A 518 -26.34 -9.07 -37.56
N TYR A 519 -25.80 -8.93 -36.35
CA TYR A 519 -24.37 -8.88 -36.11
C TYR A 519 -23.80 -10.21 -35.61
N ASN A 520 -22.64 -10.59 -36.15
CA ASN A 520 -21.92 -11.78 -35.75
C ASN A 520 -20.60 -11.41 -35.06
N MET A 521 -20.26 -12.07 -33.96
CA MET A 521 -19.06 -11.77 -33.18
C MET A 521 -17.75 -11.85 -33.97
N ALA A 522 -17.69 -12.66 -35.04
CA ALA A 522 -16.52 -12.73 -35.91
C ALA A 522 -16.24 -11.42 -36.69
N GLN A 523 -17.19 -10.48 -36.72
CA GLN A 523 -17.03 -9.13 -37.29
C GLN A 523 -16.29 -8.19 -36.33
N PHE A 524 -16.47 -8.35 -35.02
CA PHE A 524 -15.84 -7.53 -33.99
C PHE A 524 -14.49 -8.07 -33.52
N ILE A 525 -13.85 -8.95 -34.33
CA ILE A 525 -12.51 -9.47 -34.09
C ILE A 525 -11.70 -9.43 -35.39
N ARG A 526 -10.45 -8.97 -35.29
CA ARG A 526 -9.50 -9.00 -36.42
C ARG A 526 -9.32 -10.42 -36.93
N LYS A 527 -9.19 -10.59 -38.24
CA LYS A 527 -9.02 -11.91 -38.89
C LYS A 527 -7.88 -12.75 -38.27
N THR A 528 -6.79 -12.10 -37.85
CA THR A 528 -5.63 -12.73 -37.21
C THR A 528 -5.96 -13.35 -35.85
N SER A 529 -6.86 -12.71 -35.08
CA SER A 529 -7.24 -13.11 -33.71
C SER A 529 -8.47 -14.02 -33.65
N ARG A 530 -9.10 -14.35 -34.79
CA ARG A 530 -10.26 -15.27 -34.83
C ARG A 530 -9.95 -16.66 -34.28
N LYS A 531 -8.70 -17.11 -34.39
CA LYS A 531 -8.26 -18.41 -33.83
C LYS A 531 -8.38 -18.43 -32.31
N GLU A 532 -8.09 -17.31 -31.66
CA GLU A 532 -8.17 -17.16 -30.20
C GLU A 532 -9.62 -17.20 -29.73
N LEU A 533 -10.52 -16.47 -30.41
CA LEU A 533 -11.96 -16.54 -30.13
C LEU A 533 -12.49 -17.97 -30.30
N ASN A 534 -12.17 -18.64 -31.40
CA ASN A 534 -12.64 -20.01 -31.62
C ASN A 534 -12.14 -20.98 -30.54
N LEU A 535 -10.91 -20.81 -30.06
CA LEU A 535 -10.38 -21.58 -28.96
C LEU A 535 -11.11 -21.27 -27.64
N ALA A 536 -11.37 -19.99 -27.37
CA ALA A 536 -12.12 -19.54 -26.20
C ALA A 536 -13.54 -20.12 -26.16
N LEU A 537 -14.27 -20.06 -27.28
CA LEU A 537 -15.62 -20.64 -27.41
C LEU A 537 -15.60 -22.16 -27.24
N LYS A 538 -14.60 -22.84 -27.81
CA LYS A 538 -14.45 -24.29 -27.63
C LYS A 538 -14.26 -24.64 -26.15
N ILE A 539 -13.33 -23.96 -25.47
CA ILE A 539 -13.08 -24.20 -24.03
C ILE A 539 -14.32 -23.91 -23.21
N ALA A 540 -15.03 -22.81 -23.48
CA ALA A 540 -16.27 -22.48 -22.80
C ALA A 540 -17.30 -23.61 -22.98
N SER A 541 -17.52 -24.11 -24.21
CA SER A 541 -18.48 -25.19 -24.47
C SER A 541 -18.13 -26.54 -23.82
N GLU A 542 -16.84 -26.85 -23.66
CA GLU A 542 -16.37 -28.09 -23.03
C GLU A 542 -16.31 -28.00 -21.50
N LYS A 543 -15.98 -26.84 -20.94
CA LYS A 543 -15.71 -26.64 -19.50
C LYS A 543 -16.75 -25.78 -18.77
N GLY A 544 -17.73 -25.23 -19.48
CA GLY A 544 -18.76 -24.33 -18.96
C GLY A 544 -18.35 -22.85 -18.92
N VAL A 545 -17.05 -22.55 -18.78
CA VAL A 545 -16.53 -21.17 -18.68
C VAL A 545 -15.14 -21.04 -19.29
N TRP A 546 -14.86 -19.88 -19.88
CA TRP A 546 -13.54 -19.43 -20.28
C TRP A 546 -13.29 -18.01 -19.77
N ARG A 547 -12.06 -17.73 -19.33
CA ARG A 547 -11.63 -16.40 -18.90
C ARG A 547 -10.31 -16.06 -19.58
N GLY A 548 -10.18 -14.84 -20.09
CA GLY A 548 -8.94 -14.38 -20.69
C GLY A 548 -9.04 -13.01 -21.32
N GLU A 549 -7.98 -12.61 -21.98
CA GLU A 549 -7.89 -11.34 -22.70
C GLU A 549 -8.09 -11.57 -24.19
N LEU A 550 -8.85 -10.67 -24.82
CA LEU A 550 -9.04 -10.62 -26.27
C LEU A 550 -8.93 -9.17 -26.74
N ASN A 551 -8.53 -9.00 -28.00
CA ASN A 551 -8.60 -7.69 -28.66
C ASN A 551 -9.77 -7.71 -29.63
N LEU A 552 -10.84 -7.02 -29.24
CA LEU A 552 -11.99 -6.79 -30.10
C LEU A 552 -11.75 -5.56 -30.96
N ILE A 553 -12.62 -5.36 -31.94
CA ILE A 553 -12.68 -4.15 -32.76
C ILE A 553 -14.10 -3.60 -32.76
N SER A 554 -14.24 -2.28 -32.77
CA SER A 554 -15.51 -1.60 -32.99
C SER A 554 -15.97 -1.75 -34.45
N PHE A 555 -17.21 -1.35 -34.74
CA PHE A 555 -17.74 -1.31 -36.10
C PHE A 555 -16.92 -0.41 -37.03
N THR A 556 -16.32 0.68 -36.53
CA THR A 556 -15.42 1.56 -37.31
C THR A 556 -13.97 1.05 -37.38
N GLY A 557 -13.65 -0.05 -36.69
CA GLY A 557 -12.33 -0.69 -36.71
C GLY A 557 -11.37 -0.23 -35.61
N ARG A 558 -11.84 0.51 -34.60
CA ARG A 558 -11.05 0.86 -33.40
C ARG A 558 -10.79 -0.39 -32.56
N ASP A 559 -9.56 -0.58 -32.10
CA ASP A 559 -9.23 -1.69 -31.19
C ASP A 559 -9.80 -1.44 -29.78
N ILE A 560 -10.37 -2.49 -29.20
CA ILE A 560 -10.98 -2.53 -27.87
C ILE A 560 -10.36 -3.71 -27.11
N PRO A 561 -9.29 -3.48 -26.33
CA PRO A 561 -8.68 -4.50 -25.50
C PRO A 561 -9.60 -4.83 -24.33
N VAL A 562 -9.98 -6.09 -24.20
CA VAL A 562 -10.95 -6.55 -23.20
C VAL A 562 -10.45 -7.74 -22.41
N THR A 563 -10.81 -7.78 -21.13
CA THR A 563 -10.80 -9.03 -20.36
C THR A 563 -12.22 -9.57 -20.36
N GLU A 564 -12.42 -10.80 -20.86
CA GLU A 564 -13.74 -11.41 -20.98
C GLU A 564 -13.86 -12.68 -20.14
N GLU A 565 -15.07 -12.88 -19.61
CA GLU A 565 -15.56 -14.16 -19.09
C GLU A 565 -16.70 -14.64 -20.00
N ILE A 566 -16.48 -15.75 -20.70
CA ILE A 566 -17.44 -16.39 -21.59
C ILE A 566 -18.01 -17.61 -20.86
N ILE A 567 -19.32 -17.59 -20.60
CA ILE A 567 -20.08 -18.66 -19.95
C ILE A 567 -20.94 -19.32 -21.02
N SER A 568 -20.86 -20.63 -21.14
CA SER A 568 -21.76 -21.40 -22.00
C SER A 568 -22.92 -21.95 -21.18
N TYR A 569 -24.15 -21.80 -21.66
CA TYR A 569 -25.33 -22.44 -21.08
C TYR A 569 -26.18 -23.08 -22.18
N ARG A 570 -26.97 -24.09 -21.81
CA ARG A 570 -27.97 -24.70 -22.71
C ARG A 570 -29.35 -24.17 -22.36
N ASP A 571 -30.07 -23.68 -23.35
CA ASP A 571 -31.46 -23.25 -23.17
C ASP A 571 -32.32 -24.44 -22.72
N SER A 572 -33.28 -24.18 -21.84
CA SER A 572 -34.20 -25.19 -21.30
C SER A 572 -35.33 -25.54 -22.26
N LEU A 573 -35.61 -24.70 -23.26
CA LEU A 573 -36.69 -24.90 -24.22
C LEU A 573 -36.27 -25.75 -25.42
N ASP A 574 -35.07 -25.53 -25.97
CA ASP A 574 -34.64 -26.15 -27.24
C ASP A 574 -33.24 -26.82 -27.17
N GLU A 575 -32.63 -26.87 -25.98
CA GLU A 575 -31.28 -27.37 -25.72
C GLU A 575 -30.16 -26.70 -26.54
N SER A 576 -30.44 -25.55 -27.16
CA SER A 576 -29.47 -24.80 -27.95
C SER A 576 -28.35 -24.25 -27.06
N LEU A 577 -27.12 -24.23 -27.59
CA LEU A 577 -25.96 -23.72 -26.89
C LEU A 577 -25.88 -22.21 -27.08
N ILE A 578 -25.85 -21.48 -25.96
CA ILE A 578 -25.80 -20.02 -25.91
C ILE A 578 -24.59 -19.60 -25.08
N TYR A 579 -23.95 -18.51 -25.48
CA TYR A 579 -22.83 -17.92 -24.76
C TYR A 579 -23.23 -16.57 -24.16
N LEU A 580 -23.13 -16.46 -22.84
CA LEU A 580 -23.17 -15.19 -22.12
C LEU A 580 -21.73 -14.71 -21.91
N THR A 581 -21.44 -13.47 -22.28
CA THR A 581 -20.11 -12.89 -22.07
C THR A 581 -20.21 -11.59 -21.29
N VAL A 582 -19.41 -11.50 -20.23
CA VAL A 582 -19.14 -10.25 -19.53
C VAL A 582 -17.72 -9.82 -19.90
N ALA A 583 -17.58 -8.63 -20.45
CA ALA A 583 -16.30 -8.12 -20.93
C ALA A 583 -16.02 -6.72 -20.35
N ARG A 584 -14.82 -6.57 -19.79
CA ARG A 584 -14.34 -5.30 -19.24
C ARG A 584 -13.36 -4.66 -20.20
N ASP A 585 -13.64 -3.41 -20.55
CA ASP A 585 -12.76 -2.58 -21.37
C ASP A 585 -11.53 -2.14 -20.57
N ASN A 586 -10.33 -2.42 -21.10
CA ASN A 586 -9.05 -2.04 -20.52
C ASN A 586 -8.37 -0.88 -21.27
N SER A 587 -9.07 -0.21 -22.18
CA SER A 587 -8.53 0.88 -23.02
C SER A 587 -7.88 1.98 -22.18
N GLU A 588 -8.54 2.50 -21.15
CA GLU A 588 -8.02 3.59 -20.33
C GLU A 588 -6.73 3.23 -19.58
N LYS A 589 -6.67 1.99 -19.08
CA LYS A 589 -5.49 1.47 -18.37
C LYS A 589 -4.29 1.35 -19.32
N LEU A 590 -4.53 0.87 -20.54
CA LEU A 590 -3.51 0.79 -21.59
C LEU A 590 -3.08 2.17 -22.09
N ILE A 591 -4.01 3.12 -22.24
CA ILE A 591 -3.69 4.51 -22.61
C ILE A 591 -2.75 5.15 -21.58
N HIS A 592 -3.07 5.07 -20.28
CA HIS A 592 -2.20 5.61 -19.23
C HIS A 592 -0.82 4.97 -19.22
N PHE A 593 -0.77 3.64 -19.36
CA PHE A 593 0.48 2.90 -19.45
C PHE A 593 1.33 3.39 -20.64
N HIS A 594 0.74 3.50 -21.84
CA HIS A 594 1.43 3.98 -23.02
C HIS A 594 1.81 5.47 -22.93
N GLU A 595 1.00 6.31 -22.30
CA GLU A 595 1.28 7.72 -22.10
C GLU A 595 2.48 7.93 -21.19
N LEU A 596 2.56 7.20 -20.07
CA LEU A 596 3.74 7.18 -19.19
C LEU A 596 4.99 6.74 -19.95
N HIS A 597 4.90 5.68 -20.75
CA HIS A 597 6.01 5.23 -21.58
C HIS A 597 6.42 6.26 -22.65
N ARG A 598 5.45 6.94 -23.27
CA ARG A 598 5.71 7.99 -24.28
C ARG A 598 6.37 9.21 -23.64
N ILE A 599 5.90 9.66 -22.48
CA ILE A 599 6.48 10.78 -21.74
C ILE A 599 7.93 10.44 -21.37
N ASN A 600 8.20 9.26 -20.82
CA ASN A 600 9.56 8.80 -20.51
C ASN A 600 10.46 8.74 -21.75
N ALA A 601 9.97 8.17 -22.86
CA ALA A 601 10.71 8.10 -24.12
C ALA A 601 10.97 9.49 -24.73
N TYR A 602 9.99 10.40 -24.65
CA TYR A 602 10.12 11.79 -25.10
C TYR A 602 11.16 12.56 -24.29
N HIS A 603 11.10 12.51 -22.95
CA HIS A 603 12.11 13.14 -22.09
C HIS A 603 13.51 12.59 -22.37
N ARG A 604 13.63 11.27 -22.53
CA ARG A 604 14.93 10.67 -22.88
C ARG A 604 15.40 11.10 -24.26
N GLY A 605 14.51 11.14 -25.25
CA GLY A 605 14.83 11.65 -26.59
C GLY A 605 15.32 13.10 -26.58
N LEU A 606 14.73 13.97 -25.77
CA LEU A 606 15.19 15.37 -25.62
C LEU A 606 16.61 15.46 -25.07
N LEU A 607 16.95 14.63 -24.07
CA LEU A 607 18.30 14.59 -23.52
C LEU A 607 19.30 14.04 -24.55
N GLU A 608 18.96 12.97 -25.24
CA GLU A 608 19.82 12.28 -26.21
C GLU A 608 20.06 13.07 -27.52
N THR A 609 19.11 13.94 -27.91
CA THR A 609 19.23 14.76 -29.14
C THR A 609 19.97 16.08 -28.91
N SER A 610 20.28 16.43 -27.66
CA SER A 610 21.07 17.62 -27.36
C SER A 610 22.47 17.54 -27.98
N VAL A 611 22.85 18.61 -28.69
CA VAL A 611 24.18 18.75 -29.30
C VAL A 611 25.25 18.89 -28.21
N ASP A 612 24.95 19.67 -27.17
CA ASP A 612 25.81 19.81 -26.00
C ASP A 612 25.75 18.51 -25.17
N SER A 613 26.88 18.14 -24.60
CA SER A 613 26.98 16.97 -23.72
C SER A 613 26.35 17.29 -22.38
N LEU A 614 25.29 16.57 -22.04
CA LEU A 614 24.51 16.73 -20.82
C LEU A 614 24.95 15.67 -19.82
N ILE A 615 25.26 16.09 -18.60
CA ILE A 615 25.77 15.23 -17.54
C ILE A 615 25.03 15.59 -16.26
N PHE A 616 24.50 14.58 -15.58
CA PHE A 616 23.93 14.73 -14.26
C PHE A 616 24.91 14.16 -13.23
N ILE A 617 25.35 15.02 -12.31
CA ILE A 617 26.37 14.72 -11.31
C ILE A 617 25.72 14.73 -9.93
N GLY A 618 25.93 13.68 -9.16
CA GLY A 618 25.52 13.59 -7.75
C GLY A 618 26.27 14.58 -6.85
N LEU A 619 25.82 14.72 -5.61
CA LEU A 619 26.45 15.60 -4.61
C LEU A 619 27.91 15.23 -4.29
N ASP A 620 28.30 13.99 -4.58
CA ASP A 620 29.63 13.41 -4.39
C ASP A 620 30.56 13.54 -5.61
N GLY A 621 30.08 14.20 -6.68
CA GLY A 621 30.81 14.36 -7.93
C GLY A 621 30.75 13.14 -8.86
N ILE A 622 29.94 12.12 -8.52
CA ILE A 622 29.74 10.93 -9.36
C ILE A 622 28.75 11.23 -10.49
N ILE A 623 29.07 10.78 -11.70
CA ILE A 623 28.16 10.85 -12.85
C ILE A 623 27.01 9.86 -12.63
N LEU A 624 25.80 10.38 -12.44
CA LEU A 624 24.57 9.58 -12.27
C LEU A 624 23.88 9.31 -13.61
N ASP A 625 23.98 10.24 -14.54
CA ASP A 625 23.46 10.09 -15.89
C ASP A 625 24.22 10.97 -16.88
N ALA A 626 24.19 10.62 -18.17
CA ALA A 626 24.72 11.44 -19.25
C ALA A 626 24.00 11.14 -20.57
N ASN A 627 23.93 12.11 -21.48
CA ASN A 627 23.45 11.87 -22.84
C ASN A 627 24.57 11.34 -23.75
N ARG A 628 24.21 10.76 -24.90
CA ARG A 628 25.19 10.16 -25.83
C ARG A 628 26.22 11.14 -26.39
N SER A 629 25.94 12.44 -26.42
CA SER A 629 26.91 13.45 -26.88
C SER A 629 28.22 13.41 -26.07
N ILE A 630 28.18 13.00 -24.80
CA ILE A 630 29.36 12.86 -23.94
C ILE A 630 30.40 11.89 -24.50
N GLU A 631 29.96 10.86 -25.24
CA GLU A 631 30.84 9.83 -25.80
C GLU A 631 31.80 10.44 -26.83
N ARG A 632 31.37 11.50 -27.53
CA ARG A 632 32.18 12.18 -28.55
C ARG A 632 33.33 12.97 -27.93
N ILE A 633 33.09 13.64 -26.81
CA ILE A 633 34.11 14.48 -26.16
C ILE A 633 34.98 13.71 -25.16
N THR A 634 34.51 12.59 -24.62
CA THR A 634 35.29 11.77 -23.69
C THR A 634 35.93 10.54 -24.34
N GLY A 635 35.32 9.98 -25.39
CA GLY A 635 35.74 8.73 -26.02
C GLY A 635 35.39 7.47 -25.23
N TYR A 636 34.60 7.59 -24.16
CA TYR A 636 34.08 6.49 -23.35
C TYR A 636 32.59 6.31 -23.61
N HIS A 637 32.12 5.06 -23.56
CA HIS A 637 30.68 4.82 -23.62
C HIS A 637 30.01 5.35 -22.36
N ARG A 638 28.76 5.81 -22.50
CA ARG A 638 27.94 6.30 -21.38
C ARG A 638 27.95 5.34 -20.19
N ASP A 639 27.81 4.04 -20.46
CA ASP A 639 27.76 3.02 -19.42
C ASP A 639 29.12 2.79 -18.72
N GLU A 640 30.23 3.22 -19.33
CA GLU A 640 31.56 3.25 -18.70
C GLU A 640 31.75 4.49 -17.81
N LEU A 641 30.97 5.56 -18.02
CA LEU A 641 31.08 6.84 -17.30
C LEU A 641 30.18 6.88 -16.06
N ILE A 642 29.00 6.27 -16.13
CA ILE A 642 28.04 6.26 -15.01
C ILE A 642 28.65 5.53 -13.81
N GLY A 643 28.56 6.15 -12.63
CA GLY A 643 29.13 5.62 -11.38
C GLY A 643 30.57 6.05 -11.11
N LEU A 644 31.22 6.78 -12.01
CA LEU A 644 32.58 7.31 -11.84
C LEU A 644 32.59 8.82 -11.57
N LYS A 645 33.68 9.31 -10.97
CA LYS A 645 33.85 10.74 -10.68
C LYS A 645 34.08 11.54 -11.96
N PHE A 646 33.36 12.65 -12.10
CA PHE A 646 33.48 13.53 -13.26
C PHE A 646 34.89 14.12 -13.41
N SER A 647 35.57 14.43 -12.30
CA SER A 647 36.92 15.00 -12.29
C SER A 647 38.00 14.08 -12.87
N THR A 648 37.76 12.77 -12.94
CA THR A 648 38.70 11.79 -13.52
C THR A 648 38.94 12.03 -15.01
N TYR A 649 37.99 12.64 -15.72
CA TYR A 649 38.03 12.86 -17.15
C TYR A 649 38.49 14.28 -17.52
N ILE A 650 38.97 15.06 -16.55
CA ILE A 650 39.35 16.46 -16.74
C ILE A 650 40.84 16.62 -16.46
N VAL A 651 41.53 17.39 -17.30
CA VAL A 651 42.99 17.60 -17.26
C VAL A 651 43.42 18.28 -15.97
N SER A 652 42.58 19.19 -15.45
CA SER A 652 42.79 19.91 -14.20
C SER A 652 41.65 19.60 -13.23
N PRO A 653 41.71 18.50 -12.45
CA PRO A 653 40.68 18.11 -11.50
C PRO A 653 40.29 19.21 -10.50
N GLU A 654 41.27 20.03 -10.10
CA GLU A 654 41.08 21.18 -9.19
C GLU A 654 40.11 22.23 -9.76
N GLN A 655 40.11 22.45 -11.09
CA GLN A 655 39.16 23.38 -11.73
C GLN A 655 37.71 22.87 -11.65
N VAL A 656 37.52 21.55 -11.56
CA VAL A 656 36.19 20.93 -11.47
C VAL A 656 35.60 21.14 -10.09
N GLU A 657 36.43 20.96 -9.05
CA GLU A 657 36.04 21.16 -7.66
C GLU A 657 35.69 22.65 -7.41
N ASP A 658 36.49 23.57 -7.94
CA ASP A 658 36.19 25.00 -7.92
C ASP A 658 34.88 25.33 -8.65
N GLY A 659 34.65 24.73 -9.82
CA GLY A 659 33.41 24.90 -10.59
C GLY A 659 32.18 24.38 -9.83
N ILE A 660 32.27 23.20 -9.23
CA ILE A 660 31.20 22.59 -8.42
C ILE A 660 30.87 23.46 -7.21
N MET A 661 31.89 23.94 -6.49
CA MET A 661 31.71 24.82 -5.33
C MET A 661 31.03 26.14 -5.71
N LYS A 662 31.38 26.73 -6.85
CA LYS A 662 30.68 27.92 -7.37
C LYS A 662 29.21 27.64 -7.68
N VAL A 663 28.87 26.49 -8.27
CA VAL A 663 27.47 26.12 -8.53
C VAL A 663 26.67 25.97 -7.24
N PHE A 664 27.25 25.35 -6.20
CA PHE A 664 26.58 25.23 -4.90
C PHE A 664 26.37 26.59 -4.21
N ASN A 665 27.32 27.52 -4.33
CA ASN A 665 27.23 28.85 -3.72
C ASN A 665 26.32 29.83 -4.49
N GLU A 666 26.41 29.83 -5.82
CA GLU A 666 25.75 30.81 -6.69
C GLU A 666 24.46 30.27 -7.33
N GLY A 667 24.19 28.95 -7.22
CA GLY A 667 23.04 28.26 -7.78
C GLY A 667 23.17 27.92 -9.27
N ILE A 668 23.93 28.73 -10.03
CA ILE A 668 24.20 28.54 -11.44
C ILE A 668 25.60 29.08 -11.80
N VAL A 669 26.30 28.38 -12.68
CA VAL A 669 27.58 28.83 -13.26
C VAL A 669 27.45 28.76 -14.78
N ARG A 670 27.96 29.78 -15.46
CA ARG A 670 27.91 29.89 -16.92
C ARG A 670 29.31 30.08 -17.51
N ASN A 671 29.48 29.58 -18.73
CA ASN A 671 30.67 29.77 -19.55
C ASN A 671 31.97 29.38 -18.84
N TYR A 672 31.93 28.31 -18.05
CA TYR A 672 33.08 27.84 -17.29
C TYR A 672 33.94 26.92 -18.15
N SER A 673 35.12 27.39 -18.52
CA SER A 673 36.01 26.66 -19.44
C SER A 673 36.83 25.60 -18.70
N ILE A 674 36.76 24.36 -19.18
CA ILE A 674 37.54 23.22 -18.67
C ILE A 674 38.13 22.41 -19.83
N ASN A 675 39.14 21.60 -19.53
CA ASN A 675 39.79 20.74 -20.51
C ASN A 675 39.48 19.26 -20.21
N ILE A 676 38.70 18.61 -21.08
CA ILE A 676 38.39 17.17 -20.97
C ILE A 676 39.51 16.35 -21.63
N LYS A 677 39.89 15.25 -20.98
CA LYS A 677 40.85 14.27 -21.48
C LYS A 677 40.13 13.13 -22.18
N HIS A 678 40.24 13.10 -23.50
CA HIS A 678 39.67 12.04 -24.33
C HIS A 678 40.44 10.71 -24.16
N ARG A 679 39.77 9.56 -24.37
CA ARG A 679 40.35 8.20 -24.21
C ARG A 679 41.62 7.95 -25.04
N ASN A 680 41.75 8.60 -26.19
CA ASN A 680 42.95 8.54 -27.06
C ASN A 680 44.11 9.46 -26.61
N GLY A 681 43.95 10.21 -25.52
CA GLY A 681 44.94 11.15 -24.98
C GLY A 681 44.82 12.60 -25.48
N GLN A 682 43.90 12.90 -26.41
CA GLN A 682 43.62 14.26 -26.86
C GLN A 682 42.98 15.11 -25.74
N ILE A 683 43.34 16.39 -25.69
CA ILE A 683 42.73 17.37 -24.78
C ILE A 683 41.70 18.18 -25.56
N ILE A 684 40.45 18.18 -25.09
CA ILE A 684 39.32 18.87 -25.71
C ILE A 684 38.86 19.99 -24.77
N PRO A 685 39.03 21.26 -25.14
CA PRO A 685 38.51 22.39 -24.38
C PRO A 685 36.99 22.43 -24.54
N VAL A 686 36.27 22.44 -23.42
CA VAL A 686 34.82 22.55 -23.39
C VAL A 686 34.37 23.71 -22.52
N GLU A 687 33.29 24.35 -22.93
CA GLU A 687 32.60 25.37 -22.13
C GLU A 687 31.43 24.72 -21.39
N CYS A 688 31.40 24.86 -20.07
CA CYS A 688 30.39 24.26 -19.21
C CYS A 688 29.43 25.30 -18.63
N ASN A 689 28.14 24.97 -18.71
CA ASN A 689 27.07 25.61 -17.94
C ASN A 689 26.56 24.60 -16.92
N ALA A 690 26.46 24.98 -15.65
CA ALA A 690 26.08 24.07 -14.58
C ALA A 690 25.06 24.72 -13.65
N SER A 691 24.07 23.94 -13.20
CA SER A 691 23.00 24.40 -12.31
C SER A 691 22.60 23.34 -11.31
N ILE A 692 22.14 23.78 -10.13
CA ILE A 692 21.59 22.90 -9.09
C ILE A 692 20.28 22.26 -9.57
N PHE A 693 20.16 20.94 -9.40
CA PHE A 693 18.92 20.19 -9.61
C PHE A 693 18.25 19.87 -8.27
N ARG A 694 16.95 20.13 -8.16
CA ARG A 694 16.14 19.90 -6.95
C ARG A 694 15.01 18.93 -7.24
N ASP A 695 14.62 18.15 -6.24
CA ASP A 695 13.39 17.35 -6.28
C ASP A 695 12.14 18.22 -6.00
N GLU A 696 10.96 17.60 -6.07
CA GLU A 696 9.67 18.26 -5.83
C GLU A 696 9.54 18.84 -4.40
N ASP A 697 10.29 18.28 -3.44
CA ASP A 697 10.37 18.74 -2.05
C ASP A 697 11.40 19.88 -1.85
N GLY A 698 12.10 20.29 -2.90
CA GLY A 698 13.08 21.38 -2.90
C GLY A 698 14.49 20.97 -2.45
N ASN A 699 14.73 19.69 -2.17
CA ASN A 699 16.04 19.17 -1.77
C ASN A 699 16.98 19.10 -2.97
N ILE A 700 18.24 19.49 -2.77
CA ILE A 700 19.26 19.40 -3.81
C ILE A 700 19.64 17.93 -4.03
N LYS A 701 19.49 17.44 -5.26
CA LYS A 701 19.86 16.07 -5.63
C LYS A 701 21.18 15.98 -6.39
N GLY A 702 21.64 17.08 -6.97
CA GLY A 702 22.87 17.10 -7.75
C GLY A 702 23.02 18.35 -8.60
N ILE A 703 23.94 18.27 -9.55
CA ILE A 703 24.27 19.33 -10.49
C ILE A 703 24.02 18.80 -11.90
N PHE A 704 23.27 19.58 -12.67
CA PHE A 704 23.11 19.36 -14.09
C PHE A 704 24.14 20.21 -14.85
N VAL A 705 24.96 19.57 -15.68
CA VAL A 705 26.04 20.20 -16.45
C VAL A 705 25.79 20.00 -17.94
N SER A 706 25.90 21.09 -18.70
CA SER A 706 25.93 21.11 -20.16
C SER A 706 27.31 21.54 -20.61
N ALA A 707 28.02 20.67 -21.33
CA ALA A 707 29.36 20.90 -21.86
C ALA A 707 29.34 21.02 -23.38
N ARG A 708 29.88 22.12 -23.91
CA ARG A 708 30.00 22.39 -25.34
C ARG A 708 31.45 22.32 -25.78
N ASP A 709 31.73 21.54 -26.81
CA ASP A 709 33.05 21.49 -27.45
C ASP A 709 33.38 22.83 -28.12
N MET A 710 34.56 23.38 -27.82
CA MET A 710 35.06 24.64 -28.39
C MET A 710 36.06 24.45 -29.53
N MET A 711 36.37 23.20 -29.91
CA MET A 711 37.18 22.93 -31.10
C MET A 711 36.41 23.36 -32.37
N PRO A 712 37.05 24.04 -33.33
CA PRO A 712 36.41 24.34 -34.60
C PRO A 712 36.11 23.02 -35.33
N THR A 713 34.83 22.81 -35.66
CA THR A 713 34.33 21.69 -36.49
C THR A 713 34.88 21.71 -37.90
#